data_AF-A0A8S1RCS0-F1
#
_entry.id   AF-A0A8S1RCS0-F1
#
_cell.length_a   1.000
_cell.length_b   1.000
_cell.length_c   1.000
_cell.angle_alpha   90.00
_cell.angle_beta   90.00
_cell.angle_gamma   90.00
#
_symmetry.space_group_name_H-M   'P 1'
#
loop_
_entity.id
_entity.type
_entity.pdbx_description
1 polymer ?
#
loop_
_entity_poly.entity_id
_entity_poly.type
_entity_poly.pdbx_seq_one_letter_code
_entity_poly.pdbx_strand_id
1 'polypeptide(L)'
;MIKVTLIIKQLNIEQTQSILGNQKIDAIIRNLLYKAEIDLSVWNKFQFKINHNNTIYGCEKTFDELKVQNLSKLFIILSQPIIIEIMNKQFPFLQFKADAFDRVQKFQEWIIKNHLRNHPYDIKLINKTDGRLIEKETWIQNTILDQISVLLYINARQNIKWQDNQFVQEINIFSPISKLIQNIRNQYKINNMILLQYKNTILEPEQLYFDCNIPPNEQIIVTIPNQFIYRISFEKMKKEKQITCDSNQQINNLIKQLRIDFGIDKTSKIFLQYQWTLDGRNTIAQEDIPNYSLINLVEEVSDGDFQIILQNIGENANVNQRNQIEIVNKETTLFELSKKIQHENNETVIYFLDQQSEKLDDKLKMDNLNIYQGATIMYKIIKKKPQIFQIEQQLELKQFGILIVNMNTVINIDFYIQQQISVLAGVLIQKLGIPKNQVLKFSIGTQLLDFEDYVNKIQDGNFQFLQVYLLETIDIYIQNLPNNSNSKKLITVRLEDKLRDVAKQLNIQGSFKKNGQYLGLDETFVQLQVFNKETIFYDKTTPNPDEEVCVPIPFTNSSVIVNAKIGGAIYKFKLNCNITFKNLKKQIYQLVIQGRLEQLHLYSLYYEDQELNDDHLVTSLEKNEIYVQLKLKQNIF
;
A
#
# COMPACT_ATOMS: atom_id res chain seq x y z
N MET A 1 -63.88 -43.01 -25.93
CA MET A 1 -62.79 -42.10 -25.53
C MET A 1 -62.25 -41.43 -26.77
N ILE A 2 -61.96 -40.14 -26.70
CA ILE A 2 -61.27 -39.38 -27.74
C ILE A 2 -59.89 -38.95 -27.21
N LYS A 3 -58.86 -38.92 -28.06
CA LYS A 3 -57.56 -38.31 -27.72
C LYS A 3 -57.63 -36.84 -28.07
N VAL A 4 -57.29 -35.96 -27.14
CA VAL A 4 -57.32 -34.51 -27.37
C VAL A 4 -56.04 -33.90 -26.84
N THR A 5 -55.49 -32.95 -27.59
CA THR A 5 -54.34 -32.15 -27.17
C THR A 5 -54.82 -30.83 -26.59
N LEU A 6 -54.52 -30.60 -25.32
CA LEU A 6 -54.82 -29.37 -24.59
C LEU A 6 -53.58 -28.48 -24.60
N ILE A 7 -53.72 -27.24 -25.05
CA ILE A 7 -52.62 -26.29 -25.22
C ILE A 7 -52.90 -25.05 -24.37
N ILE A 8 -52.09 -24.82 -23.33
CA ILE A 8 -52.06 -23.56 -22.55
C ILE A 8 -50.73 -22.87 -22.87
N LYS A 9 -50.74 -22.02 -23.91
CA LYS A 9 -49.51 -21.34 -24.38
C LYS A 9 -48.85 -20.49 -23.30
N GLN A 10 -49.66 -19.86 -22.44
CA GLN A 10 -49.19 -18.96 -21.38
C GLN A 10 -48.31 -19.67 -20.34
N LEU A 11 -48.51 -20.98 -20.16
CA LEU A 11 -47.79 -21.80 -19.17
C LEU A 11 -46.87 -22.83 -19.84
N ASN A 12 -46.65 -22.73 -21.16
CA ASN A 12 -45.90 -23.71 -21.96
C ASN A 12 -46.40 -25.17 -21.79
N ILE A 13 -47.72 -25.38 -21.61
CA ILE A 13 -48.32 -26.71 -21.46
C ILE A 13 -48.89 -27.16 -22.80
N GLU A 14 -48.42 -28.29 -23.30
CA GLU A 14 -49.03 -29.05 -24.40
C GLU A 14 -49.16 -30.50 -23.96
N GLN A 15 -50.38 -30.93 -23.64
CA GLN A 15 -50.62 -32.28 -23.16
C GLN A 15 -51.71 -32.99 -23.96
N THR A 16 -51.38 -34.18 -24.46
CA THR A 16 -52.36 -35.07 -25.10
C THR A 16 -52.89 -36.07 -24.08
N GLN A 17 -54.21 -36.16 -23.93
CA GLN A 17 -54.86 -37.07 -22.99
C GLN A 17 -56.04 -37.81 -23.66
N SER A 18 -56.30 -39.04 -23.21
CA SER A 18 -57.51 -39.79 -23.56
C SER A 18 -58.63 -39.40 -22.61
N ILE A 19 -59.73 -38.88 -23.15
CA ILE A 19 -60.84 -38.29 -22.38
C ILE A 19 -62.19 -38.88 -22.83
N LEU A 20 -63.20 -38.77 -21.98
CA LEU A 20 -64.58 -39.09 -22.33
C LEU A 20 -65.29 -37.83 -22.84
N GLY A 21 -66.09 -37.96 -23.90
CA GLY A 21 -66.75 -36.82 -24.55
C GLY A 21 -67.65 -36.00 -23.61
N ASN A 22 -68.31 -36.68 -22.66
CA ASN A 22 -69.20 -36.07 -21.68
C ASN A 22 -68.47 -35.43 -20.48
N GLN A 23 -67.13 -35.52 -20.39
CA GLN A 23 -66.39 -34.87 -19.31
C GLN A 23 -66.42 -33.35 -19.51
N LYS A 24 -66.54 -32.61 -18.40
CA LYS A 24 -66.38 -31.16 -18.43
C LYS A 24 -64.92 -30.80 -18.62
N ILE A 25 -64.67 -29.81 -19.47
CA ILE A 25 -63.32 -29.39 -19.82
C ILE A 25 -62.64 -28.72 -18.61
N ASP A 26 -63.39 -27.98 -17.78
CA ASP A 26 -62.89 -27.33 -16.57
C ASP A 26 -62.18 -28.28 -15.59
N ALA A 27 -62.72 -29.47 -15.35
CA ALA A 27 -62.15 -30.47 -14.46
C ALA A 27 -60.77 -30.95 -14.94
N ILE A 28 -60.58 -31.09 -16.25
CA ILE A 28 -59.31 -31.49 -16.84
C ILE A 28 -58.29 -30.36 -16.76
N ILE A 29 -58.72 -29.13 -17.05
CA ILE A 29 -57.84 -27.95 -16.94
C ILE A 29 -57.41 -27.73 -15.49
N ARG A 30 -58.28 -27.88 -14.49
CA ARG A 30 -57.88 -27.82 -13.06
C ARG A 30 -56.72 -28.76 -12.75
N ASN A 31 -56.80 -30.01 -13.18
CA ASN A 31 -55.71 -30.97 -12.99
C ASN A 31 -54.42 -30.55 -13.70
N LEU A 32 -54.52 -30.00 -14.92
CA LEU A 32 -53.35 -29.45 -15.63
C LEU A 32 -52.70 -28.29 -14.87
N LEU A 33 -53.50 -27.36 -14.34
CA LEU A 33 -52.98 -26.22 -13.59
C LEU A 33 -52.33 -26.64 -12.26
N TYR A 34 -52.93 -27.62 -11.56
CA TYR A 34 -52.33 -28.20 -10.36
C TYR A 34 -50.94 -28.79 -10.63
N LYS A 35 -50.80 -29.51 -11.75
CA LYS A 35 -49.49 -30.03 -12.20
C LYS A 35 -48.50 -28.93 -12.59
N ALA A 36 -48.99 -27.74 -12.93
CA ALA A 36 -48.18 -26.56 -13.23
C ALA A 36 -47.86 -25.72 -11.98
N GLU A 37 -48.03 -26.30 -10.78
CA GLU A 37 -47.79 -25.65 -9.47
C GLU A 37 -48.70 -24.44 -9.21
N ILE A 38 -49.87 -24.35 -9.87
CA ILE A 38 -50.85 -23.32 -9.59
C ILE A 38 -51.79 -23.81 -8.50
N ASP A 39 -51.90 -23.05 -7.42
CA ASP A 39 -52.80 -23.37 -6.31
C ASP A 39 -54.26 -23.40 -6.81
N LEU A 40 -54.95 -24.51 -6.57
CA LEU A 40 -56.34 -24.67 -6.95
C LEU A 40 -57.29 -23.86 -6.07
N SER A 41 -56.85 -23.42 -4.90
CA SER A 41 -57.63 -22.56 -3.99
C SER A 41 -58.06 -21.25 -4.66
N VAL A 42 -57.30 -20.81 -5.67
CA VAL A 42 -57.51 -19.53 -6.36
C VAL A 42 -58.21 -19.71 -7.72
N TRP A 43 -58.64 -20.93 -8.06
CA TRP A 43 -59.33 -21.26 -9.33
C TRP A 43 -60.48 -20.31 -9.67
N ASN A 44 -61.28 -19.94 -8.67
CA ASN A 44 -62.45 -19.08 -8.86
C ASN A 44 -62.11 -17.63 -9.19
N LYS A 45 -60.83 -17.25 -9.09
CA LYS A 45 -60.37 -15.90 -9.43
C LYS A 45 -60.09 -15.73 -10.92
N PHE A 46 -59.83 -16.81 -11.68
CA PHE A 46 -59.42 -16.69 -13.09
C PHE A 46 -60.60 -16.74 -14.05
N GLN A 47 -60.48 -15.98 -15.14
CA GLN A 47 -61.28 -16.18 -16.34
C GLN A 47 -60.65 -17.29 -17.18
N PHE A 48 -61.48 -18.21 -17.66
CA PHE A 48 -61.08 -19.35 -18.47
C PHE A 48 -61.97 -19.42 -19.72
N LYS A 49 -61.35 -19.44 -20.90
CA LYS A 49 -62.01 -19.57 -22.19
C LYS A 49 -61.35 -20.66 -23.03
N ILE A 50 -62.14 -21.31 -23.87
CA ILE A 50 -61.68 -22.39 -24.75
C ILE A 50 -61.80 -21.92 -26.19
N ASN A 51 -60.71 -21.96 -26.94
CA ASN A 51 -60.72 -21.74 -28.38
C ASN A 51 -60.58 -23.08 -29.11
N HIS A 52 -61.62 -23.40 -29.89
CA HIS A 52 -61.68 -24.58 -30.75
C HIS A 52 -62.17 -24.14 -32.14
N ASN A 53 -61.44 -24.47 -33.20
CA ASN A 53 -61.76 -24.09 -34.57
C ASN A 53 -62.08 -22.58 -34.73
N ASN A 54 -61.26 -21.72 -34.11
CA ASN A 54 -61.40 -20.26 -34.09
C ASN A 54 -62.69 -19.73 -33.43
N THR A 55 -63.42 -20.57 -32.70
CA THR A 55 -64.59 -20.16 -31.92
C THR A 55 -64.26 -20.20 -30.43
N ILE A 56 -64.66 -19.16 -29.70
CA ILE A 56 -64.41 -19.03 -28.25
C ILE A 56 -65.64 -19.49 -27.48
N TYR A 57 -65.43 -20.40 -26.53
CA TYR A 57 -66.47 -20.99 -25.70
C TYR A 57 -66.20 -20.76 -24.21
N GLY A 58 -67.28 -20.83 -23.42
CA GLY A 58 -67.23 -20.84 -21.95
C GLY A 58 -66.61 -22.12 -21.39
N CYS A 59 -66.22 -22.06 -20.12
CA CYS A 59 -65.48 -23.11 -19.43
C CYS A 59 -66.32 -24.32 -18.99
N GLU A 60 -67.63 -24.12 -18.90
CA GLU A 60 -68.59 -25.10 -18.40
C GLU A 60 -68.94 -26.21 -19.40
N LYS A 61 -68.45 -26.10 -20.65
CA LYS A 61 -68.77 -27.01 -21.73
C LYS A 61 -68.08 -28.37 -21.61
N THR A 62 -68.76 -29.40 -22.09
CA THR A 62 -68.16 -30.73 -22.29
C THR A 62 -67.49 -30.84 -23.66
N PHE A 63 -66.65 -31.86 -23.86
CA PHE A 63 -66.00 -32.08 -25.15
C PHE A 63 -67.00 -32.42 -26.26
N ASP A 64 -68.10 -33.13 -25.96
CA ASP A 64 -69.18 -33.43 -26.89
C ASP A 64 -69.96 -32.18 -27.30
N GLU A 65 -70.26 -31.29 -26.35
CA GLU A 65 -70.93 -30.01 -26.62
C GLU A 65 -70.10 -29.10 -27.56
N LEU A 66 -68.78 -29.17 -27.45
CA LEU A 66 -67.84 -28.47 -28.34
C LEU A 66 -67.56 -29.23 -29.65
N LYS A 67 -68.22 -30.39 -29.86
CA LYS A 67 -68.03 -31.27 -31.01
C LYS A 67 -66.55 -31.61 -31.26
N VAL A 68 -65.80 -31.85 -30.19
CA VAL A 68 -64.37 -32.17 -30.25
C VAL A 68 -64.19 -33.57 -30.80
N GLN A 69 -63.36 -33.71 -31.83
CA GLN A 69 -63.11 -34.98 -32.49
C GLN A 69 -61.81 -35.62 -31.96
N ASN A 70 -61.58 -36.88 -32.33
CA ASN A 70 -60.33 -37.55 -32.01
C ASN A 70 -59.15 -36.82 -32.67
N LEU A 71 -58.06 -36.62 -31.91
CA LEU A 71 -56.86 -35.86 -32.26
C LEU A 71 -57.09 -34.34 -32.44
N SER A 72 -58.22 -33.80 -31.98
CA SER A 72 -58.44 -32.34 -31.95
C SER A 72 -57.48 -31.63 -31.00
N LYS A 73 -57.19 -30.37 -31.31
CA LYS A 73 -56.42 -29.45 -30.47
C LYS A 73 -57.35 -28.39 -29.88
N LEU A 74 -57.27 -28.19 -28.57
CA LEU A 74 -57.99 -27.13 -27.87
C LEU A 74 -57.00 -26.14 -27.29
N PHE A 75 -57.20 -24.86 -27.60
CA PHE A 75 -56.41 -23.79 -27.04
C PHE A 75 -57.12 -23.21 -25.83
N ILE A 76 -56.44 -23.24 -24.70
CA ILE A 76 -56.94 -22.79 -23.42
C ILE A 76 -56.39 -21.40 -23.16
N ILE A 77 -57.27 -20.44 -22.94
CA ILE A 77 -56.94 -19.05 -22.67
C ILE A 77 -57.33 -18.76 -21.22
N LEU A 78 -56.33 -18.40 -20.42
CA LEU A 78 -56.50 -18.03 -19.01
C LEU A 78 -56.26 -16.53 -18.86
N SER A 79 -57.01 -15.88 -17.99
CA SER A 79 -56.82 -14.45 -17.72
C SER A 79 -57.16 -14.12 -16.27
N GLN A 80 -56.30 -13.32 -15.66
CA GLN A 80 -56.58 -12.63 -14.41
C GLN A 80 -55.85 -11.29 -14.41
N PRO A 81 -56.58 -10.17 -14.59
CA PRO A 81 -55.97 -8.85 -14.58
C PRO A 81 -55.33 -8.55 -13.23
N ILE A 82 -54.07 -8.10 -13.26
CA ILE A 82 -53.30 -7.69 -12.09
C ILE A 82 -52.70 -6.29 -12.29
N ILE A 83 -52.37 -5.64 -11.18
CA ILE A 83 -51.68 -4.35 -11.17
C ILE A 83 -50.35 -4.51 -10.45
N ILE A 84 -49.26 -4.17 -11.14
CA ILE A 84 -47.91 -4.16 -10.58
C ILE A 84 -47.52 -2.73 -10.30
N GLU A 85 -47.23 -2.41 -9.05
CA GLU A 85 -46.81 -1.10 -8.59
C GLU A 85 -45.32 -1.09 -8.29
N ILE A 86 -44.59 -0.17 -8.91
CA ILE A 86 -43.16 0.00 -8.66
C ILE A 86 -42.98 0.92 -7.46
N MET A 87 -42.29 0.42 -6.43
CA MET A 87 -42.00 1.16 -5.20
C MET A 87 -40.52 1.51 -5.10
N ASN A 88 -39.99 2.20 -6.11
CA ASN A 88 -38.60 2.64 -6.14
C ASN A 88 -38.50 4.17 -6.07
N LYS A 89 -37.55 4.72 -5.31
CA LYS A 89 -37.38 6.18 -5.17
C LYS A 89 -37.10 6.85 -6.52
N GLN A 90 -36.39 6.14 -7.38
CA GLN A 90 -35.96 6.58 -8.70
C GLN A 90 -37.05 6.40 -9.78
N PHE A 91 -38.11 5.65 -9.47
CA PHE A 91 -39.29 5.45 -10.34
C PHE A 91 -40.58 5.70 -9.57
N PRO A 92 -40.86 6.96 -9.19
CA PRO A 92 -42.03 7.26 -8.39
C PRO A 92 -43.31 7.05 -9.21
N PHE A 93 -44.27 6.30 -8.64
CA PHE A 93 -45.65 6.17 -9.09
C PHE A 93 -45.88 5.55 -10.48
N LEU A 94 -45.15 4.49 -10.83
CA LEU A 94 -45.44 3.69 -12.02
C LEU A 94 -46.31 2.47 -11.69
N GLN A 95 -47.46 2.37 -12.36
CA GLN A 95 -48.32 1.19 -12.35
C GLN A 95 -48.30 0.52 -13.72
N PHE A 96 -48.17 -0.80 -13.74
CA PHE A 96 -48.25 -1.62 -14.93
C PHE A 96 -49.42 -2.58 -14.83
N LYS A 97 -50.30 -2.55 -15.83
CA LYS A 97 -51.41 -3.50 -15.95
C LYS A 97 -50.90 -4.72 -16.70
N ALA A 98 -51.01 -5.88 -16.09
CA ALA A 98 -50.63 -7.16 -16.68
C ALA A 98 -51.74 -8.19 -16.49
N ASP A 99 -51.59 -9.34 -17.13
CA ASP A 99 -52.32 -10.53 -16.73
C ASP A 99 -51.45 -11.42 -15.82
N ALA A 100 -52.04 -12.09 -14.83
CA ALA A 100 -51.30 -12.99 -13.94
C ALA A 100 -50.60 -14.13 -14.72
N PHE A 101 -51.14 -14.51 -15.87
CA PHE A 101 -50.57 -15.52 -16.76
C PHE A 101 -49.51 -14.94 -17.73
N ASP A 102 -49.26 -13.64 -17.72
CA ASP A 102 -48.15 -13.06 -18.47
C ASP A 102 -46.81 -13.43 -17.84
N ARG A 103 -45.79 -13.55 -18.70
CA ARG A 103 -44.40 -13.70 -18.27
C ARG A 103 -43.93 -12.43 -17.54
N VAL A 104 -43.25 -12.62 -16.42
CA VAL A 104 -42.58 -11.55 -15.67
C VAL A 104 -41.60 -10.77 -16.56
N GLN A 105 -40.97 -11.46 -17.51
CA GLN A 105 -40.07 -10.87 -18.50
C GLN A 105 -40.71 -9.75 -19.33
N LYS A 106 -42.00 -9.83 -19.67
CA LYS A 106 -42.68 -8.75 -20.42
C LYS A 106 -42.65 -7.42 -19.66
N PHE A 107 -42.78 -7.48 -18.34
CA PHE A 107 -42.70 -6.32 -17.47
C PHE A 107 -41.26 -5.78 -17.37
N GLN A 108 -40.27 -6.66 -17.22
CA GLN A 108 -38.85 -6.27 -17.23
C GLN A 108 -38.46 -5.59 -18.55
N GLU A 109 -38.87 -6.16 -19.69
CA GLU A 109 -38.66 -5.58 -21.02
C GLU A 109 -39.36 -4.23 -21.17
N TRP A 110 -40.58 -4.09 -20.65
CA TRP A 110 -41.30 -2.83 -20.62
C TRP A 110 -40.55 -1.75 -19.81
N ILE A 111 -39.98 -2.11 -18.64
CA ILE A 111 -39.14 -1.19 -17.86
C ILE A 111 -37.91 -0.80 -18.67
N ILE A 112 -37.19 -1.76 -19.25
CA ILE A 112 -35.98 -1.49 -20.04
C ILE A 112 -36.28 -0.52 -21.18
N LYS A 113 -37.35 -0.78 -21.91
CA LYS A 113 -37.73 -0.03 -23.10
C LYS A 113 -38.16 1.40 -22.80
N ASN A 114 -38.96 1.59 -21.75
CA ASN A 114 -39.58 2.89 -21.47
C ASN A 114 -38.79 3.74 -20.47
N HIS A 115 -37.96 3.12 -19.63
CA HIS A 115 -37.34 3.79 -18.48
C HIS A 115 -35.82 3.64 -18.39
N LEU A 116 -35.22 2.68 -19.10
CA LEU A 116 -33.78 2.39 -18.98
C LEU A 116 -33.01 2.49 -20.30
N ARG A 117 -33.46 3.35 -21.22
CA ARG A 117 -32.75 3.69 -22.47
C ARG A 117 -32.42 2.48 -23.36
N ASN A 118 -33.18 1.38 -23.28
CA ASN A 118 -32.94 0.14 -24.03
C ASN A 118 -31.58 -0.55 -23.78
N HIS A 119 -30.90 -0.27 -22.67
CA HIS A 119 -29.69 -1.02 -22.29
C HIS A 119 -30.06 -2.40 -21.71
N PRO A 120 -29.29 -3.45 -22.00
CA PRO A 120 -29.53 -4.79 -21.47
C PRO A 120 -29.15 -4.88 -19.98
N TYR A 121 -30.07 -4.44 -19.12
CA TYR A 121 -29.93 -4.54 -17.67
C TYR A 121 -30.53 -5.85 -17.15
N ASP A 122 -29.93 -6.39 -16.09
CA ASP A 122 -30.54 -7.45 -15.29
C ASP A 122 -31.48 -6.81 -14.26
N ILE A 123 -32.76 -7.17 -14.29
CA ILE A 123 -33.78 -6.63 -13.40
C ILE A 123 -34.30 -7.73 -12.50
N LYS A 124 -33.91 -7.68 -11.22
CA LYS A 124 -34.45 -8.53 -10.17
C LYS A 124 -35.64 -7.83 -9.50
N LEU A 125 -36.72 -8.57 -9.30
CA LEU A 125 -37.96 -8.06 -8.72
C LEU A 125 -38.15 -8.65 -7.34
N ILE A 126 -38.32 -7.81 -6.33
CA ILE A 126 -38.55 -8.23 -4.95
C ILE A 126 -39.96 -7.81 -4.57
N ASN A 127 -40.77 -8.74 -4.09
CA ASN A 127 -42.08 -8.42 -3.54
C ASN A 127 -41.88 -7.60 -2.27
N LYS A 128 -42.44 -6.39 -2.24
CA LYS A 128 -42.28 -5.47 -1.11
C LYS A 128 -42.97 -5.99 0.16
N THR A 129 -44.06 -6.74 0.01
CA THR A 129 -44.91 -7.19 1.13
C THR A 129 -44.21 -8.24 1.99
N ASP A 130 -43.53 -9.21 1.36
CA ASP A 130 -42.88 -10.34 2.05
C ASP A 130 -41.35 -10.37 1.91
N GLY A 131 -40.78 -9.47 1.10
CA GLY A 131 -39.33 -9.37 0.86
C GLY A 131 -38.76 -10.47 -0.04
N ARG A 132 -39.59 -11.32 -0.65
CA ARG A 132 -39.13 -12.46 -1.46
C ARG A 132 -38.83 -12.04 -2.89
N LEU A 133 -37.86 -12.73 -3.50
CA LEU A 133 -37.54 -12.57 -4.92
C LEU A 133 -38.60 -13.25 -5.79
N ILE A 134 -39.00 -12.60 -6.87
CA ILE A 134 -39.92 -13.16 -7.88
C ILE A 134 -39.06 -13.90 -8.90
N GLU A 135 -39.12 -15.24 -8.85
CA GLU A 135 -38.22 -16.12 -9.62
C GLU A 135 -38.93 -16.93 -10.71
N LYS A 136 -40.24 -17.19 -10.56
CA LYS A 136 -40.97 -18.01 -11.54
C LYS A 136 -41.32 -17.20 -12.80
N GLU A 137 -41.52 -17.91 -13.91
CA GLU A 137 -41.71 -17.34 -15.25
C GLU A 137 -42.92 -16.40 -15.33
N THR A 138 -44.03 -16.75 -14.67
CA THR A 138 -45.29 -15.98 -14.70
C THR A 138 -45.68 -15.47 -13.31
N TRP A 139 -46.46 -14.39 -13.25
CA TRP A 139 -46.93 -13.83 -11.97
C TRP A 139 -47.74 -14.83 -11.16
N ILE A 140 -48.59 -15.62 -11.83
CA ILE A 140 -49.44 -16.63 -11.20
C ILE A 140 -48.63 -17.74 -10.52
N GLN A 141 -47.53 -18.19 -11.13
CA GLN A 141 -46.64 -19.19 -10.53
C GLN A 141 -45.89 -18.64 -9.30
N ASN A 142 -45.77 -17.32 -9.20
CA ASN A 142 -45.30 -16.63 -7.99
C ASN A 142 -46.45 -16.32 -7.01
N THR A 143 -47.65 -16.91 -7.20
CA THR A 143 -48.86 -16.72 -6.39
C THR A 143 -49.42 -15.28 -6.37
N ILE A 144 -49.16 -14.52 -7.43
CA ILE A 144 -49.60 -13.12 -7.56
C ILE A 144 -50.89 -13.07 -8.39
N LEU A 145 -51.97 -12.59 -7.77
CA LEU A 145 -53.34 -12.73 -8.29
C LEU A 145 -54.11 -11.43 -8.42
N ASP A 146 -53.68 -10.41 -7.70
CA ASP A 146 -54.38 -9.14 -7.57
C ASP A 146 -53.35 -8.02 -7.74
N GLN A 147 -53.24 -7.07 -6.81
CA GLN A 147 -52.21 -6.04 -6.84
C GLN A 147 -50.93 -6.50 -6.15
N ILE A 148 -49.76 -6.15 -6.71
CA ILE A 148 -48.46 -6.34 -6.04
C ILE A 148 -47.63 -5.06 -6.08
N SER A 149 -46.97 -4.76 -4.96
CA SER A 149 -45.92 -3.75 -4.89
C SER A 149 -44.54 -4.42 -5.02
N VAL A 150 -43.73 -3.98 -5.99
CA VAL A 150 -42.40 -4.54 -6.25
C VAL A 150 -41.29 -3.50 -6.04
N LEU A 151 -40.17 -3.95 -5.47
CA LEU A 151 -38.89 -3.24 -5.48
C LEU A 151 -38.07 -3.73 -6.68
N LEU A 152 -37.48 -2.79 -7.42
CA LEU A 152 -36.62 -3.11 -8.56
C LEU A 152 -35.15 -3.07 -8.13
N TYR A 153 -34.44 -4.16 -8.33
CA TYR A 153 -33.00 -4.21 -8.22
C TYR A 153 -32.40 -4.37 -9.61
N ILE A 154 -31.81 -3.29 -10.12
CA ILE A 154 -31.41 -3.18 -11.53
C ILE A 154 -29.89 -3.09 -11.62
N ASN A 155 -29.29 -4.05 -12.30
CA ASN A 155 -27.86 -4.18 -12.43
C ASN A 155 -27.40 -4.11 -13.89
N ALA A 156 -26.28 -3.44 -14.10
CA ALA A 156 -25.50 -3.48 -15.33
C ALA A 156 -24.32 -4.43 -15.15
N ARG A 157 -23.95 -5.12 -16.24
CA ARG A 157 -22.66 -5.80 -16.34
C ARG A 157 -21.72 -4.92 -17.14
N GLN A 158 -20.60 -4.54 -16.55
CA GLN A 158 -19.66 -3.60 -17.13
C GLN A 158 -18.26 -4.17 -17.17
N ASN A 159 -17.59 -4.02 -18.32
CA ASN A 159 -16.17 -4.34 -18.42
C ASN A 159 -15.34 -3.25 -17.75
N ILE A 160 -14.48 -3.65 -16.82
CA ILE A 160 -13.53 -2.79 -16.12
C ILE A 160 -12.11 -3.23 -16.52
N LYS A 161 -11.24 -2.28 -16.83
CA LYS A 161 -9.80 -2.48 -17.02
C LYS A 161 -9.05 -1.98 -15.81
N TRP A 162 -8.19 -2.80 -15.26
CA TRP A 162 -7.21 -2.38 -14.26
C TRP A 162 -5.85 -2.94 -14.63
N GLN A 163 -4.89 -2.04 -14.92
CA GLN A 163 -3.58 -2.42 -15.46
C GLN A 163 -3.78 -3.30 -16.71
N ASP A 164 -3.13 -4.46 -16.76
CA ASP A 164 -3.24 -5.43 -17.85
C ASP A 164 -4.44 -6.38 -17.70
N ASN A 165 -5.18 -6.30 -16.59
CA ASN A 165 -6.32 -7.17 -16.32
C ASN A 165 -7.64 -6.55 -16.79
N GLN A 166 -8.53 -7.40 -17.29
CA GLN A 166 -9.91 -7.06 -17.62
C GLN A 166 -10.87 -7.97 -16.85
N PHE A 167 -11.93 -7.39 -16.31
CA PHE A 167 -12.94 -8.13 -15.56
C PHE A 167 -14.32 -7.52 -15.77
N VAL A 168 -15.35 -8.33 -15.52
CA VAL A 168 -16.75 -7.90 -15.60
C VAL A 168 -17.26 -7.66 -14.18
N GLN A 169 -17.77 -6.46 -13.93
CA GLN A 169 -18.39 -6.11 -12.65
C GLN A 169 -19.91 -5.99 -12.81
N GLU A 170 -20.66 -6.56 -11.86
CA GLU A 170 -22.09 -6.30 -11.73
C GLU A 170 -22.31 -5.05 -10.86
N ILE A 171 -22.99 -4.05 -11.40
CA ILE A 171 -23.11 -2.71 -10.84
C ILE A 171 -24.59 -2.35 -10.76
N ASN A 172 -25.08 -2.05 -9.55
CA ASN A 172 -26.41 -1.48 -9.42
C ASN A 172 -26.42 -0.07 -10.04
N ILE A 173 -27.30 0.16 -11.02
CA ILE A 173 -27.27 1.37 -11.85
C ILE A 173 -27.61 2.66 -11.09
N PHE A 174 -28.31 2.53 -9.95
CA PHE A 174 -28.64 3.65 -9.07
C PHE A 174 -27.65 3.81 -7.91
N SER A 175 -26.53 3.09 -7.94
CA SER A 175 -25.43 3.34 -7.01
C SER A 175 -24.52 4.45 -7.53
N PRO A 176 -23.98 5.29 -6.63
CA PRO A 176 -23.00 6.28 -7.01
C PRO A 176 -21.68 5.62 -7.41
N ILE A 177 -20.91 6.28 -8.27
CA ILE A 177 -19.60 5.82 -8.76
C ILE A 177 -18.61 5.58 -7.61
N SER A 178 -18.68 6.36 -6.53
CA SER A 178 -17.91 6.14 -5.28
C SER A 178 -18.04 4.72 -4.72
N LYS A 179 -19.22 4.11 -4.79
CA LYS A 179 -19.44 2.73 -4.34
C LYS A 179 -18.75 1.72 -5.24
N LEU A 180 -18.72 1.98 -6.55
CA LEU A 180 -17.99 1.17 -7.53
C LEU A 180 -16.47 1.28 -7.31
N ILE A 181 -15.96 2.50 -7.10
CA ILE A 181 -14.56 2.76 -6.73
C ILE A 181 -14.18 1.95 -5.48
N GLN A 182 -14.99 2.03 -4.42
CA GLN A 182 -14.74 1.31 -3.18
C GLN A 182 -14.71 -0.21 -3.38
N ASN A 183 -15.66 -0.75 -4.15
CA ASN A 183 -15.71 -2.18 -4.46
C ASN A 183 -14.44 -2.64 -5.19
N ILE A 184 -14.00 -1.89 -6.20
CA ILE A 184 -12.79 -2.21 -6.97
C ILE A 184 -11.55 -2.13 -6.07
N ARG A 185 -11.41 -1.07 -5.25
CA ARG A 185 -10.30 -0.95 -4.29
C ARG A 185 -10.25 -2.13 -3.35
N ASN A 186 -11.39 -2.51 -2.77
CA ASN A 186 -11.46 -3.62 -1.83
C ASN A 186 -11.13 -4.97 -2.50
N GLN A 187 -11.70 -5.23 -3.68
CA GLN A 187 -11.52 -6.48 -4.41
C GLN A 187 -10.08 -6.69 -4.84
N TYR A 188 -9.39 -5.61 -5.27
CA TYR A 188 -8.01 -5.67 -5.75
C TYR A 188 -6.98 -5.20 -4.73
N LYS A 189 -7.39 -4.94 -3.48
CA LYS A 189 -6.54 -4.45 -2.38
C LYS A 189 -5.71 -3.22 -2.79
N ILE A 190 -6.33 -2.30 -3.52
CA ILE A 190 -5.67 -1.07 -4.00
C ILE A 190 -5.67 -0.05 -2.86
N ASN A 191 -4.49 0.17 -2.27
CA ASN A 191 -4.33 1.14 -1.18
C ASN A 191 -4.46 2.58 -1.66
N ASN A 192 -4.10 2.86 -2.92
CA ASN A 192 -4.16 4.21 -3.49
C ASN A 192 -5.58 4.63 -3.85
N MET A 193 -5.83 5.94 -3.88
CA MET A 193 -7.03 6.49 -4.52
C MET A 193 -7.03 6.11 -6.01
N ILE A 194 -8.19 5.71 -6.53
CA ILE A 194 -8.39 5.39 -7.95
C ILE A 194 -9.46 6.29 -8.54
N LEU A 195 -9.30 6.61 -9.81
CA LEU A 195 -10.30 7.25 -10.65
C LEU A 195 -10.86 6.22 -11.63
N LEU A 196 -12.14 6.37 -11.95
CA LEU A 196 -12.75 5.63 -13.05
C LEU A 196 -12.83 6.56 -14.24
N GLN A 197 -12.28 6.12 -15.36
CA GLN A 197 -12.25 6.87 -16.61
C GLN A 197 -13.03 6.09 -17.67
N TYR A 198 -13.92 6.77 -18.36
CA TYR A 198 -14.60 6.24 -19.53
C TYR A 198 -14.29 7.13 -20.73
N LYS A 199 -13.66 6.57 -21.76
CA LYS A 199 -13.05 7.33 -22.87
C LYS A 199 -12.11 8.41 -22.31
N ASN A 200 -12.40 9.68 -22.58
CA ASN A 200 -11.60 10.83 -22.12
C ASN A 200 -12.21 11.53 -20.91
N THR A 201 -13.24 10.95 -20.29
CA THR A 201 -13.98 11.56 -19.18
C THR A 201 -13.72 10.83 -17.89
N ILE A 202 -13.35 11.56 -16.85
CA ILE A 202 -13.28 11.05 -15.47
C ILE A 202 -14.70 11.01 -14.91
N LEU A 203 -15.08 9.88 -14.34
CA LEU A 203 -16.39 9.70 -13.73
C LEU A 203 -16.37 10.24 -12.30
N GLU A 204 -17.24 11.20 -12.03
CA GLU A 204 -17.31 11.86 -10.72
C GLU A 204 -17.88 10.90 -9.65
N PRO A 205 -17.28 10.80 -8.44
CA PRO A 205 -17.71 9.83 -7.42
C PRO A 205 -19.16 9.97 -6.94
N GLU A 206 -19.74 11.17 -7.05
CA GLU A 206 -21.10 11.49 -6.63
C GLU A 206 -22.15 11.12 -7.71
N GLN A 207 -21.72 11.01 -8.96
CA GLN A 207 -22.60 10.70 -10.08
C GLN A 207 -23.17 9.28 -9.94
N LEU A 208 -24.45 9.09 -10.30
CA LEU A 208 -25.03 7.75 -10.39
C LEU A 208 -24.51 7.05 -11.65
N TYR A 209 -24.25 5.75 -11.55
CA TYR A 209 -23.76 4.98 -12.71
C TYR A 209 -24.70 5.07 -13.93
N PHE A 210 -26.02 5.09 -13.72
CA PHE A 210 -27.00 5.26 -14.79
C PHE A 210 -26.82 6.57 -15.58
N ASP A 211 -26.41 7.65 -14.90
CA ASP A 211 -26.23 8.97 -15.51
C ASP A 211 -24.97 9.02 -16.38
N CYS A 212 -24.00 8.14 -16.14
CA CYS A 212 -22.79 8.03 -16.95
C CYS A 212 -23.07 7.48 -18.37
N ASN A 213 -24.23 6.86 -18.59
CA ASN A 213 -24.70 6.34 -19.89
C ASN A 213 -23.68 5.46 -20.63
N ILE A 214 -23.00 4.58 -19.89
CA ILE A 214 -21.92 3.74 -20.41
C ILE A 214 -22.55 2.48 -21.05
N PRO A 215 -22.28 2.17 -22.33
CA PRO A 215 -22.79 0.96 -22.94
C PRO A 215 -22.13 -0.30 -22.35
N PRO A 216 -22.86 -1.44 -22.27
CA PRO A 216 -22.39 -2.65 -21.56
C PRO A 216 -21.10 -3.25 -22.13
N ASN A 217 -20.90 -3.09 -23.45
CA ASN A 217 -19.74 -3.66 -24.15
C ASN A 217 -18.52 -2.75 -24.10
N GLU A 218 -18.68 -1.49 -23.67
CA GLU A 218 -17.56 -0.58 -23.55
C GLU A 218 -16.76 -0.84 -22.26
N GLN A 219 -15.63 -0.17 -22.10
CA GLN A 219 -14.70 -0.43 -21.01
C GLN A 219 -14.49 0.83 -20.18
N ILE A 220 -14.60 0.67 -18.85
CA ILE A 220 -14.16 1.67 -17.89
C ILE A 220 -12.72 1.34 -17.50
N ILE A 221 -11.84 2.33 -17.55
CA ILE A 221 -10.44 2.20 -17.18
C ILE A 221 -10.27 2.73 -15.76
N VAL A 222 -9.69 1.90 -14.89
CA VAL A 222 -9.28 2.31 -13.55
C VAL A 222 -7.88 2.92 -13.66
N THR A 223 -7.72 4.14 -13.18
CA THR A 223 -6.43 4.86 -13.19
C THR A 223 -6.08 5.36 -11.80
N ILE A 224 -4.79 5.51 -11.51
CA ILE A 224 -4.32 6.24 -10.33
C ILE A 224 -4.04 7.68 -10.78
N PRO A 225 -4.62 8.70 -10.12
CA PRO A 225 -4.32 10.09 -10.44
C PRO A 225 -2.85 10.39 -10.17
N ASN A 226 -2.15 10.90 -11.19
CA ASN A 226 -0.81 11.46 -11.02
C ASN A 226 -0.85 12.85 -10.38
N GLN A 227 -2.00 13.52 -10.43
CA GLN A 227 -2.22 14.86 -9.92
C GLN A 227 -3.51 14.94 -9.12
N PHE A 228 -3.46 15.69 -8.03
CA PHE A 228 -4.57 15.99 -7.15
C PHE A 228 -4.80 17.50 -7.15
N ILE A 229 -6.04 17.93 -7.05
CA ILE A 229 -6.46 19.31 -7.06
C ILE A 229 -7.16 19.56 -5.74
N TYR A 230 -6.68 20.49 -4.93
CA TYR A 230 -7.28 20.81 -3.64
C TYR A 230 -7.69 22.28 -3.56
N ARG A 231 -8.72 22.54 -2.75
CA ARG A 231 -9.13 23.89 -2.36
C ARG A 231 -8.46 24.19 -1.02
N ILE A 232 -7.55 25.15 -0.99
CA ILE A 232 -6.84 25.57 0.22
C ILE A 232 -7.46 26.83 0.76
N SER A 233 -8.05 26.75 1.96
CA SER A 233 -8.62 27.89 2.69
C SER A 233 -7.64 28.39 3.74
N PHE A 234 -7.43 29.70 3.80
CA PHE A 234 -6.67 30.34 4.87
C PHE A 234 -7.55 31.37 5.60
N GLU A 235 -8.06 30.99 6.77
CA GLU A 235 -9.04 31.78 7.54
C GLU A 235 -8.55 33.18 7.89
N LYS A 236 -7.28 33.31 8.31
CA LYS A 236 -6.69 34.59 8.73
C LYS A 236 -6.72 35.64 7.62
N MET A 237 -6.58 35.23 6.37
CA MET A 237 -6.69 36.11 5.19
C MET A 237 -8.07 36.07 4.52
N LYS A 238 -9.01 35.26 5.03
CA LYS A 238 -10.32 34.98 4.41
C LYS A 238 -10.21 34.69 2.91
N LYS A 239 -9.18 33.94 2.53
CA LYS A 239 -8.83 33.68 1.12
C LYS A 239 -8.79 32.18 0.87
N GLU A 240 -9.32 31.79 -0.27
CA GLU A 240 -9.24 30.42 -0.77
C GLU A 240 -8.49 30.40 -2.10
N LYS A 241 -7.69 29.36 -2.33
CA LYS A 241 -6.99 29.11 -3.60
C LYS A 241 -7.13 27.65 -3.99
N GLN A 242 -7.25 27.39 -5.30
CA GLN A 242 -7.15 26.04 -5.84
C GLN A 242 -5.68 25.75 -6.16
N ILE A 243 -5.18 24.59 -5.72
CA ILE A 243 -3.80 24.16 -5.93
C ILE A 243 -3.79 22.77 -6.56
N THR A 244 -3.02 22.61 -7.62
CA THR A 244 -2.73 21.31 -8.22
C THR A 244 -1.41 20.78 -7.65
N CYS A 245 -1.43 19.55 -7.15
CA CYS A 245 -0.33 18.87 -6.49
C CYS A 245 -0.02 17.56 -7.22
N ASP A 246 1.25 17.23 -7.39
CA ASP A 246 1.63 15.91 -7.89
C ASP A 246 1.44 14.84 -6.80
N SER A 247 1.08 13.62 -7.19
CA SER A 247 0.82 12.50 -6.27
C SER A 247 1.99 12.22 -5.31
N ASN A 248 3.22 12.38 -5.81
CA ASN A 248 4.45 12.14 -5.07
C ASN A 248 4.99 13.40 -4.36
N GLN A 249 4.32 14.56 -4.48
CA GLN A 249 4.74 15.77 -3.79
C GLN A 249 4.61 15.56 -2.28
N GLN A 250 5.67 15.86 -1.50
CA GLN A 250 5.59 15.83 -0.04
C GLN A 250 4.72 16.97 0.48
N ILE A 251 3.96 16.72 1.56
CA ILE A 251 3.13 17.72 2.23
C ILE A 251 3.97 18.93 2.66
N ASN A 252 5.20 18.72 3.14
CA ASN A 252 6.12 19.83 3.45
C ASN A 252 6.44 20.70 2.23
N ASN A 253 6.55 20.13 1.03
CA ASN A 253 6.80 20.91 -0.18
C ASN A 253 5.55 21.72 -0.57
N LEU A 254 4.36 21.16 -0.40
CA LEU A 254 3.11 21.89 -0.57
C LEU A 254 3.00 23.05 0.45
N ILE A 255 3.36 22.81 1.71
CA ILE A 255 3.39 23.85 2.75
C ILE A 255 4.34 25.00 2.37
N LYS A 256 5.54 24.68 1.86
CA LYS A 256 6.50 25.69 1.36
C LYS A 256 5.90 26.53 0.23
N GLN A 257 5.25 25.90 -0.74
CA GLN A 257 4.56 26.58 -1.84
C GLN A 257 3.45 27.50 -1.31
N LEU A 258 2.60 26.98 -0.41
CA LEU A 258 1.49 27.72 0.18
C LEU A 258 1.92 28.93 1.00
N ARG A 259 3.07 28.83 1.70
CA ARG A 259 3.66 29.97 2.39
C ARG A 259 3.92 31.15 1.44
N ILE A 260 4.45 30.85 0.26
CA ILE A 260 4.72 31.84 -0.79
C ILE A 260 3.39 32.34 -1.37
N ASP A 261 2.49 31.43 -1.73
CA ASP A 261 1.21 31.75 -2.37
C ASP A 261 0.28 32.62 -1.50
N PHE A 262 0.33 32.45 -0.19
CA PHE A 262 -0.45 33.22 0.78
C PHE A 262 0.38 34.31 1.46
N GLY A 263 1.66 34.49 1.12
CA GLY A 263 2.51 35.53 1.70
C GLY A 263 2.64 35.46 3.22
N ILE A 264 2.75 34.25 3.77
CA ILE A 264 2.80 34.03 5.22
C ILE A 264 4.23 34.26 5.75
N ASP A 265 4.35 34.99 6.85
CA ASP A 265 5.63 35.29 7.50
C ASP A 265 6.42 34.01 7.81
N LYS A 266 7.71 34.00 7.51
CA LYS A 266 8.60 32.81 7.59
C LYS A 266 8.71 32.21 9.00
N THR A 267 8.53 33.02 10.03
CA THR A 267 8.59 32.56 11.42
C THR A 267 7.31 31.91 11.90
N SER A 268 6.19 32.17 11.25
CA SER A 268 4.93 31.53 11.64
C SER A 268 4.98 30.04 11.36
N LYS A 269 4.59 29.24 12.33
CA LYS A 269 4.40 27.81 12.14
C LYS A 269 3.11 27.63 11.36
N ILE A 270 3.18 26.93 10.23
CA ILE A 270 2.00 26.60 9.44
C ILE A 270 1.90 25.10 9.26
N PHE A 271 0.67 24.60 9.20
CA PHE A 271 0.38 23.22 8.87
C PHE A 271 -0.92 23.14 8.08
N LEU A 272 -1.09 22.03 7.39
CA LEU A 272 -2.31 21.73 6.67
C LEU A 272 -3.20 20.85 7.53
N GLN A 273 -4.48 21.20 7.56
CA GLN A 273 -5.50 20.51 8.30
C GLN A 273 -6.65 20.17 7.36
N TYR A 274 -6.84 18.88 7.13
CA TYR A 274 -8.12 18.35 6.70
C TYR A 274 -8.94 17.99 7.96
N GLN A 275 -9.76 16.96 7.95
CA GLN A 275 -10.37 16.42 9.17
C GLN A 275 -9.33 16.01 10.24
N TRP A 276 -8.07 15.84 9.84
CA TRP A 276 -6.88 15.67 10.67
C TRP A 276 -5.75 16.59 10.20
N THR A 277 -4.74 16.80 11.04
CA THR A 277 -3.49 17.47 10.66
C THR A 277 -2.66 16.57 9.77
N LEU A 278 -2.26 17.07 8.59
CA LEU A 278 -1.49 16.31 7.61
C LEU A 278 -0.02 16.17 8.04
N ASP A 279 0.61 15.00 7.83
CA ASP A 279 2.03 14.81 8.17
C ASP A 279 2.92 15.36 7.05
N GLY A 280 3.76 16.33 7.39
CA GLY A 280 4.73 16.93 6.48
C GLY A 280 5.67 15.95 5.76
N ARG A 281 5.89 14.76 6.33
CA ARG A 281 6.75 13.71 5.76
C ARG A 281 6.07 12.86 4.69
N ASN A 282 4.73 12.82 4.68
CA ASN A 282 3.98 12.04 3.72
C ASN A 282 3.90 12.75 2.36
N THR A 283 3.60 11.97 1.33
CA THR A 283 3.22 12.47 0.01
C THR A 283 1.71 12.74 -0.06
N ILE A 284 1.29 13.56 -1.02
CA ILE A 284 -0.13 13.86 -1.26
C ILE A 284 -0.96 12.59 -1.41
N ALA A 285 -0.47 11.60 -2.17
CA ALA A 285 -1.17 10.34 -2.36
C ALA A 285 -1.25 9.48 -1.09
N GLN A 286 -0.26 9.58 -0.19
CA GLN A 286 -0.23 8.83 1.08
C GLN A 286 -1.21 9.37 2.11
N GLU A 287 -1.59 10.65 2.03
CA GLU A 287 -2.62 11.23 2.89
C GLU A 287 -4.05 10.79 2.51
N ASP A 288 -4.23 10.11 1.36
CA ASP A 288 -5.52 9.61 0.82
C ASP A 288 -6.65 10.64 0.88
N ILE A 289 -6.33 11.92 0.64
CA ILE A 289 -7.30 13.01 0.64
C ILE A 289 -8.06 12.98 -0.70
N PRO A 290 -9.40 12.99 -0.69
CA PRO A 290 -10.15 12.99 -1.94
C PRO A 290 -9.84 14.21 -2.82
N ASN A 291 -9.74 14.01 -4.12
CA ASN A 291 -9.58 15.09 -5.08
C ASN A 291 -10.71 16.15 -4.93
N TYR A 292 -10.39 17.42 -5.13
CA TYR A 292 -11.22 18.61 -4.89
C TYR A 292 -11.62 18.90 -3.43
N SER A 293 -11.07 18.16 -2.45
CA SER A 293 -11.32 18.44 -1.04
C SER A 293 -10.87 19.83 -0.60
N LEU A 294 -11.56 20.37 0.40
CA LEU A 294 -11.18 21.59 1.12
C LEU A 294 -10.19 21.24 2.23
N ILE A 295 -9.00 21.83 2.18
CA ILE A 295 -7.95 21.72 3.19
C ILE A 295 -7.72 23.10 3.80
N ASN A 296 -7.69 23.19 5.12
CA ASN A 296 -7.42 24.43 5.84
C ASN A 296 -5.91 24.58 6.05
N LEU A 297 -5.38 25.74 5.67
CA LEU A 297 -4.05 26.18 6.06
C LEU A 297 -4.18 26.90 7.40
N VAL A 298 -3.49 26.41 8.42
CA VAL A 298 -3.54 26.96 9.77
C VAL A 298 -2.19 27.56 10.11
N GLU A 299 -2.21 28.77 10.66
CA GLU A 299 -1.03 29.48 11.15
C GLU A 299 -1.07 29.54 12.69
N GLU A 300 -0.10 28.90 13.33
CA GLU A 300 0.20 29.09 14.75
C GLU A 300 1.15 30.28 14.89
N VAL A 301 0.70 31.31 15.63
CA VAL A 301 1.51 32.47 15.97
C VAL A 301 2.52 32.02 17.04
N SER A 302 3.81 32.00 16.68
CA SER A 302 4.91 31.83 17.64
C SER A 302 5.55 33.18 17.93
N ASP A 303 5.59 33.56 19.21
CA ASP A 303 6.21 34.79 19.68
C ASP A 303 7.75 34.72 19.52
N GLY A 304 8.25 35.26 18.41
CA GLY A 304 9.66 35.67 18.19
C GLY A 304 10.71 34.56 18.03
N ASP A 305 10.59 33.52 18.83
CA ASP A 305 11.49 32.37 18.87
C ASP A 305 10.88 31.19 18.12
N PHE A 306 11.68 30.56 17.27
CA PHE A 306 11.30 29.41 16.48
C PHE A 306 12.34 28.30 16.58
N GLN A 307 11.88 27.05 16.50
CA GLN A 307 12.76 25.88 16.57
C GLN A 307 13.34 25.55 15.21
N ILE A 308 14.61 25.15 15.17
CA ILE A 308 15.29 24.60 14.00
C ILE A 308 15.95 23.27 14.38
N ILE A 309 16.26 22.48 13.36
CA ILE A 309 16.91 21.17 13.52
C ILE A 309 18.34 21.29 12.98
N LEU A 310 19.34 21.02 13.80
CA LEU A 310 20.73 20.93 13.39
C LEU A 310 21.10 19.47 13.13
N GLN A 311 21.61 19.19 11.93
CA GLN A 311 22.02 17.86 11.51
C GLN A 311 23.51 17.84 11.16
N ASN A 312 24.28 17.01 11.88
CA ASN A 312 25.70 16.82 11.60
C ASN A 312 25.87 15.91 10.36
N ILE A 313 26.57 16.39 9.35
CA ILE A 313 26.89 15.66 8.10
C ILE A 313 28.39 15.39 7.94
N GLY A 314 29.19 15.65 8.98
CA GLY A 314 30.64 15.43 8.97
C GLY A 314 31.07 13.97 9.18
N GLU A 315 32.37 13.71 9.04
CA GLU A 315 32.98 12.38 9.29
C GLU A 315 32.82 11.92 10.75
N ASN A 316 32.56 12.86 11.66
CA ASN A 316 32.28 12.60 13.08
C ASN A 316 30.78 12.36 13.35
N ALA A 317 29.92 12.32 12.32
CA ALA A 317 28.52 11.98 12.46
C ALA A 317 28.40 10.50 12.84
N ASN A 318 28.40 10.23 14.15
CA ASN A 318 28.07 8.90 14.66
C ASN A 318 26.68 8.52 14.14
N VAL A 319 26.52 7.28 13.68
CA VAL A 319 25.26 6.71 13.16
C VAL A 319 24.09 6.85 14.16
N ASN A 320 24.38 7.16 15.44
CA ASN A 320 23.42 7.36 16.53
C ASN A 320 23.30 8.81 17.04
N GLN A 321 23.95 9.81 16.42
CA GLN A 321 23.78 11.20 16.85
C GLN A 321 22.38 11.70 16.46
N ARG A 322 21.55 11.93 17.48
CA ARG A 322 20.23 12.53 17.33
C ARG A 322 20.38 13.97 16.82
N ASN A 323 19.53 14.36 15.88
CA ASN A 323 19.39 15.75 15.46
C ASN A 323 19.22 16.66 16.68
N GLN A 324 19.95 17.78 16.73
CA GLN A 324 19.87 18.74 17.82
C GLN A 324 18.77 19.76 17.50
N ILE A 325 17.83 19.98 18.41
CA ILE A 325 16.76 20.97 18.24
C ILE A 325 17.21 22.25 18.95
N GLU A 326 17.28 23.35 18.22
CA GLU A 326 17.69 24.65 18.74
C GLU A 326 16.57 25.66 18.61
N ILE A 327 16.41 26.49 19.64
CA ILE A 327 15.52 27.65 19.61
C ILE A 327 16.35 28.85 19.15
N VAL A 328 15.86 29.54 18.11
CA VAL A 328 16.51 30.69 17.46
C VAL A 328 15.46 31.75 17.17
N ASN A 329 15.88 33.00 16.95
CA ASN A 329 15.01 34.08 16.49
C ASN A 329 15.51 34.63 15.14
N LYS A 330 14.75 35.57 14.56
CA LYS A 330 15.07 36.18 13.25
C LYS A 330 16.48 36.78 13.19
N GLU A 331 16.94 37.32 14.32
CA GLU A 331 18.23 38.01 14.45
C GLU A 331 19.41 37.06 14.73
N THR A 332 19.14 35.80 15.08
CA THR A 332 20.17 34.82 15.43
C THR A 332 21.08 34.57 14.23
N THR A 333 22.38 34.68 14.43
CA THR A 333 23.39 34.43 13.38
C THR A 333 23.89 32.98 13.38
N LEU A 334 24.41 32.51 12.25
CA LEU A 334 25.08 31.20 12.17
C LEU A 334 26.29 31.08 13.12
N PHE A 335 27.00 32.19 13.36
CA PHE A 335 28.06 32.29 14.36
C PHE A 335 27.56 32.09 15.81
N GLU A 336 26.40 32.62 16.16
CA GLU A 336 25.81 32.36 17.49
C GLU A 336 25.37 30.90 17.63
N LEU A 337 24.86 30.33 16.55
CA LEU A 337 24.53 28.92 16.44
C LEU A 337 25.76 28.02 16.60
N SER A 338 26.94 28.42 16.12
CA SER A 338 28.13 27.56 16.23
C SER A 338 28.59 27.41 17.67
N LYS A 339 28.35 28.42 18.51
CA LYS A 339 28.63 28.37 19.95
C LYS A 339 27.77 27.32 20.68
N LYS A 340 26.64 26.92 20.10
CA LYS A 340 25.74 25.90 20.67
C LYS A 340 26.09 24.47 20.25
N ILE A 341 26.99 24.31 19.27
CA ILE A 341 27.49 23.03 18.81
C ILE A 341 28.79 22.71 19.57
N GLN A 342 28.90 21.51 20.13
CA GLN A 342 30.12 21.10 20.83
C GLN A 342 31.24 20.82 19.81
N HIS A 343 32.27 21.67 19.80
CA HIS A 343 33.46 21.54 18.96
C HIS A 343 34.70 22.07 19.71
N GLU A 344 35.90 21.60 19.34
CA GLU A 344 37.16 22.02 19.96
C GLU A 344 37.59 23.43 19.49
N ASN A 345 38.44 24.12 20.26
CA ASN A 345 38.92 25.49 19.92
C ASN A 345 39.67 25.57 18.57
N ASN A 346 40.26 24.44 18.14
CA ASN A 346 40.94 24.25 16.87
C ASN A 346 39.98 23.81 15.74
N GLU A 347 38.67 23.82 15.96
CA GLU A 347 37.64 23.45 14.98
C GLU A 347 36.81 24.66 14.54
N THR A 348 36.05 24.50 13.46
CA THR A 348 35.11 25.49 12.92
C THR A 348 33.90 24.75 12.38
N VAL A 349 32.72 25.30 12.63
CA VAL A 349 31.47 24.78 12.10
C VAL A 349 31.21 25.42 10.73
N ILE A 350 30.90 24.61 9.73
CA ILE A 350 30.42 25.05 8.42
C ILE A 350 28.97 24.64 8.27
N TYR A 351 28.12 25.54 7.76
CA TYR A 351 26.69 25.30 7.54
C TYR A 351 26.30 25.19 6.07
N PHE A 352 25.23 24.42 5.83
CA PHE A 352 24.62 24.17 4.53
C PHE A 352 23.08 24.17 4.67
N LEU A 353 22.37 24.62 3.64
CA LEU A 353 20.90 24.51 3.52
C LEU A 353 20.56 23.44 2.47
N ASP A 354 19.72 22.46 2.82
CA ASP A 354 19.31 21.36 1.93
C ASP A 354 20.52 20.66 1.23
N GLN A 355 20.32 19.94 0.13
CA GLN A 355 21.39 19.27 -0.64
C GLN A 355 22.38 20.24 -1.34
N GLN A 356 22.42 21.52 -0.97
CA GLN A 356 23.30 22.49 -1.60
C GLN A 356 24.75 22.28 -1.15
N SER A 357 25.67 22.38 -2.12
CA SER A 357 27.12 22.22 -1.90
C SER A 357 27.79 23.49 -1.37
N GLU A 358 27.07 24.62 -1.37
CA GLU A 358 27.62 25.92 -1.03
C GLU A 358 27.67 26.14 0.49
N LYS A 359 28.84 26.56 0.97
CA LYS A 359 29.05 26.97 2.35
C LYS A 359 28.31 28.29 2.61
N LEU A 360 27.56 28.34 3.70
CA LEU A 360 26.96 29.58 4.20
C LEU A 360 27.99 30.43 4.97
N ASP A 361 27.85 31.76 4.88
CA ASP A 361 28.65 32.71 5.65
C ASP A 361 28.14 32.78 7.10
N ASP A 362 29.06 32.64 8.06
CA ASP A 362 28.78 32.61 9.50
C ASP A 362 28.13 33.91 10.02
N LYS A 363 28.20 35.02 9.26
CA LYS A 363 27.57 36.31 9.58
C LYS A 363 26.08 36.39 9.19
N LEU A 364 25.55 35.42 8.45
CA LEU A 364 24.16 35.44 8.02
C LEU A 364 23.21 35.21 9.21
N LYS A 365 22.17 36.04 9.26
CA LYS A 365 21.05 35.91 10.21
C LYS A 365 20.04 34.89 9.71
N MET A 366 19.26 34.27 10.60
CA MET A 366 18.22 33.31 10.22
C MET A 366 17.21 33.89 9.22
N ASP A 367 16.87 35.18 9.35
CA ASP A 367 15.94 35.87 8.42
C ASP A 367 16.49 35.92 6.98
N ASN A 368 17.81 36.06 6.84
CA ASN A 368 18.49 36.08 5.53
C ASN A 368 18.56 34.70 4.88
N LEU A 369 18.42 33.63 5.67
CA LEU A 369 18.58 32.25 5.23
C LEU A 369 17.27 31.58 4.79
N ASN A 370 16.14 32.31 4.81
CA ASN A 370 14.81 31.78 4.48
C ASN A 370 14.39 30.56 5.33
N ILE A 371 14.86 30.51 6.58
CA ILE A 371 14.64 29.39 7.50
C ILE A 371 13.28 29.55 8.21
N TYR A 372 12.54 28.46 8.34
CA TYR A 372 11.21 28.40 8.96
C TYR A 372 11.22 27.47 10.20
N GLN A 373 10.18 27.54 11.03
CA GLN A 373 10.00 26.62 12.18
C GLN A 373 10.12 25.15 11.74
N GLY A 374 11.06 24.42 12.32
CA GLY A 374 11.34 23.01 12.04
C GLY A 374 12.24 22.77 10.84
N ALA A 375 12.79 23.81 10.22
CA ALA A 375 13.76 23.67 9.14
C ALA A 375 15.04 23.00 9.63
N THR A 376 15.62 22.16 8.77
CA THR A 376 16.89 21.49 9.04
C THR A 376 18.06 22.29 8.45
N ILE A 377 19.01 22.69 9.28
CA ILE A 377 20.31 23.22 8.85
C ILE A 377 21.33 22.11 9.03
N MET A 378 22.03 21.76 7.95
CA MET A 378 23.11 20.78 8.02
C MET A 378 24.43 21.47 8.34
N TYR A 379 25.27 20.80 9.13
CA TYR A 379 26.58 21.34 9.50
C TYR A 379 27.68 20.27 9.48
N LYS A 380 28.92 20.71 9.23
CA LYS A 380 30.15 19.89 9.37
C LYS A 380 31.14 20.62 10.26
N ILE A 381 31.71 19.90 11.23
CA ILE A 381 32.83 20.39 12.03
C ILE A 381 34.12 20.07 11.26
N ILE A 382 34.93 21.09 11.00
CA ILE A 382 36.23 20.96 10.34
C ILE A 382 37.34 21.47 11.27
N LYS A 383 38.48 20.79 11.28
CA LYS A 383 39.66 21.33 11.97
C LYS A 383 40.16 22.58 11.25
N LYS A 384 40.30 23.68 11.98
CA LYS A 384 41.05 24.86 11.53
C LYS A 384 42.43 24.35 11.11
N LYS A 385 42.76 24.48 9.83
CA LYS A 385 44.15 24.35 9.40
C LYS A 385 44.94 25.35 10.25
N PRO A 386 46.06 24.94 10.88
CA PRO A 386 46.88 25.90 11.62
C PRO A 386 47.19 27.06 10.69
N GLN A 387 46.94 28.29 11.14
CA GLN A 387 47.47 29.47 10.48
C GLN A 387 48.99 29.38 10.63
N ILE A 388 49.63 28.82 9.60
CA ILE A 388 51.06 28.94 9.41
C ILE A 388 51.27 30.42 9.08
N PHE A 389 51.92 31.16 9.99
CA PHE A 389 52.64 32.36 9.56
C PHE A 389 53.57 31.91 8.43
N GLN A 390 53.33 32.38 7.21
CA GLN A 390 54.22 32.13 6.09
C GLN A 390 55.60 32.72 6.43
N ILE A 391 56.48 31.86 6.91
CA ILE A 391 57.89 31.92 6.56
C ILE A 391 57.97 31.03 5.33
N GLU A 392 58.27 31.62 4.17
CA GLU A 392 58.53 30.87 2.94
C GLU A 392 59.72 29.93 3.16
N GLN A 393 59.46 28.67 3.50
CA GLN A 393 60.39 27.58 3.25
C GLN A 393 59.95 26.90 1.95
N GLN A 394 60.77 27.06 0.91
CA GLN A 394 60.62 26.33 -0.34
C GLN A 394 60.78 24.82 -0.04
N LEU A 395 59.68 24.08 -0.14
CA LEU A 395 59.68 22.62 -0.03
C LEU A 395 60.06 22.03 -1.40
N GLU A 396 61.13 21.22 -1.44
CA GLU A 396 61.58 20.57 -2.67
C GLU A 396 60.76 19.29 -2.91
N LEU A 397 60.12 19.23 -4.08
CA LEU A 397 59.25 18.14 -4.51
C LEU A 397 60.04 17.19 -5.39
N LYS A 398 60.05 15.89 -5.07
CA LYS A 398 60.71 14.86 -5.90
C LYS A 398 59.77 13.71 -6.25
N GLN A 399 60.01 13.16 -7.44
CA GLN A 399 59.40 11.92 -7.92
C GLN A 399 60.28 10.73 -7.59
N PHE A 400 59.72 9.71 -6.97
CA PHE A 400 60.35 8.40 -6.86
C PHE A 400 59.32 7.27 -7.06
N GLY A 401 59.78 6.15 -7.59
CA GLY A 401 58.97 4.94 -7.78
C GLY A 401 58.88 4.13 -6.48
N ILE A 402 57.70 3.63 -6.18
CA ILE A 402 57.43 2.76 -5.02
C ILE A 402 57.00 1.39 -5.53
N LEU A 403 57.79 0.36 -5.22
CA LEU A 403 57.47 -1.03 -5.53
C LEU A 403 56.72 -1.66 -4.35
N ILE A 404 55.48 -2.05 -4.56
CA ILE A 404 54.68 -2.80 -3.59
C ILE A 404 54.97 -4.28 -3.82
N VAL A 405 55.81 -4.85 -2.96
CA VAL A 405 56.44 -6.15 -3.22
C VAL A 405 55.41 -7.28 -3.24
N ASN A 406 54.48 -7.31 -2.27
CA ASN A 406 53.42 -8.34 -2.20
C ASN A 406 52.41 -8.29 -3.37
N MET A 407 52.32 -7.17 -4.08
CA MET A 407 51.38 -6.99 -5.20
C MET A 407 52.08 -6.99 -6.57
N ASN A 408 53.42 -6.99 -6.58
CA ASN A 408 54.26 -6.82 -7.77
C ASN A 408 53.87 -5.59 -8.62
N THR A 409 53.55 -4.48 -7.97
CA THR A 409 53.07 -3.24 -8.61
C THR A 409 53.99 -2.07 -8.30
N VAL A 410 54.31 -1.24 -9.30
CA VAL A 410 55.08 0.00 -9.13
C VAL A 410 54.16 1.20 -9.25
N ILE A 411 54.28 2.15 -8.31
CA ILE A 411 53.53 3.40 -8.29
C ILE A 411 54.50 4.58 -8.19
N ASN A 412 54.34 5.56 -9.07
CA ASN A 412 55.09 6.81 -9.01
C ASN A 412 54.35 7.82 -8.13
N ILE A 413 55.07 8.42 -7.18
CA ILE A 413 54.51 9.43 -6.28
C ILE A 413 55.40 10.68 -6.28
N ASP A 414 54.75 11.83 -6.42
CA ASP A 414 55.29 13.16 -6.12
C ASP A 414 55.25 13.38 -4.61
N PHE A 415 56.39 13.56 -3.96
CA PHE A 415 56.46 13.71 -2.51
C PHE A 415 57.54 14.72 -2.07
N TYR A 416 57.31 15.39 -0.94
CA TYR A 416 58.25 16.36 -0.38
C TYR A 416 59.31 15.65 0.48
N ILE A 417 60.58 15.97 0.25
CA ILE A 417 61.70 15.25 0.87
C ILE A 417 61.83 15.49 2.39
N GLN A 418 61.28 16.60 2.89
CA GLN A 418 61.28 16.94 4.32
C GLN A 418 60.12 16.29 5.10
N GLN A 419 59.31 15.44 4.46
CA GLN A 419 58.20 14.75 5.14
C GLN A 419 58.65 13.41 5.72
N GLN A 420 57.95 12.98 6.77
CA GLN A 420 58.16 11.68 7.41
C GLN A 420 57.56 10.54 6.57
N ILE A 421 58.10 9.34 6.72
CA ILE A 421 57.60 8.12 6.09
C ILE A 421 56.15 7.81 6.52
N SER A 422 55.76 8.20 7.73
CA SER A 422 54.35 8.15 8.19
C SER A 422 53.37 8.85 7.26
N VAL A 423 53.76 10.00 6.69
CA VAL A 423 52.93 10.76 5.75
C VAL A 423 52.85 10.04 4.41
N LEU A 424 53.98 9.47 3.96
CA LEU A 424 54.04 8.67 2.73
C LEU A 424 53.13 7.44 2.82
N ALA A 425 53.11 6.78 3.98
CA ALA A 425 52.21 5.68 4.27
C ALA A 425 50.74 6.10 4.17
N GLY A 426 50.37 7.27 4.70
CA GLY A 426 49.02 7.81 4.57
C GLY A 426 48.60 8.05 3.11
N VAL A 427 49.50 8.58 2.28
CA VAL A 427 49.24 8.80 0.86
C VAL A 427 49.11 7.49 0.09
N LEU A 428 49.94 6.49 0.40
CA LEU A 428 49.83 5.16 -0.18
C LEU A 428 48.52 4.47 0.21
N ILE A 429 48.14 4.52 1.48
CA ILE A 429 46.86 4.02 2.01
C ILE A 429 45.69 4.61 1.22
N GLN A 430 45.69 5.93 0.99
CA GLN A 430 44.63 6.60 0.21
C GLN A 430 44.66 6.22 -1.28
N LYS A 431 45.83 6.27 -1.93
CA LYS A 431 45.94 5.97 -3.38
C LYS A 431 45.63 4.50 -3.71
N LEU A 432 45.91 3.59 -2.79
CA LEU A 432 45.71 2.15 -2.97
C LEU A 432 44.40 1.62 -2.38
N GLY A 433 43.64 2.48 -1.68
CA GLY A 433 42.43 2.04 -0.97
C GLY A 433 42.72 1.03 0.15
N ILE A 434 43.94 1.01 0.69
CA ILE A 434 44.31 0.13 1.81
C ILE A 434 43.73 0.73 3.09
N PRO A 435 43.00 -0.03 3.93
CA PRO A 435 42.43 0.52 5.16
C PRO A 435 43.48 0.73 6.26
N LYS A 436 43.26 1.72 7.14
CA LYS A 436 44.24 2.21 8.15
C LYS A 436 44.73 1.14 9.15
N ASN A 437 44.00 0.04 9.29
CA ASN A 437 44.34 -1.10 10.14
C ASN A 437 45.39 -2.04 9.53
N GLN A 438 45.73 -1.87 8.25
CA GLN A 438 46.79 -2.60 7.57
C GLN A 438 48.13 -1.90 7.79
N VAL A 439 49.11 -2.62 8.33
CA VAL A 439 50.44 -2.06 8.59
C VAL A 439 51.31 -2.20 7.34
N LEU A 440 51.88 -1.09 6.90
CA LEU A 440 52.89 -1.02 5.85
C LEU A 440 54.28 -1.05 6.48
N LYS A 441 55.18 -1.88 5.96
CA LYS A 441 56.61 -1.81 6.25
C LYS A 441 57.34 -1.24 5.04
N PHE A 442 58.25 -0.32 5.30
CA PHE A 442 59.06 0.32 4.26
C PHE A 442 60.48 -0.24 4.32
N SER A 443 61.06 -0.59 3.18
CA SER A 443 62.46 -0.95 3.10
C SER A 443 63.15 -0.32 1.89
N ILE A 444 64.46 -0.16 2.02
CA ILE A 444 65.36 0.21 0.94
C ILE A 444 66.49 -0.82 0.93
N GLY A 445 66.53 -1.66 -0.10
CA GLY A 445 67.41 -2.82 -0.12
C GLY A 445 67.15 -3.73 1.09
N THR A 446 68.16 -3.90 1.95
CA THR A 446 68.03 -4.72 3.18
C THR A 446 67.67 -3.91 4.42
N GLN A 447 67.56 -2.58 4.33
CA GLN A 447 67.29 -1.71 5.47
C GLN A 447 65.79 -1.47 5.64
N LEU A 448 65.24 -1.73 6.82
CA LEU A 448 63.89 -1.34 7.21
C LEU A 448 63.87 0.11 7.69
N LEU A 449 62.84 0.85 7.31
CA LEU A 449 62.63 2.24 7.70
C LEU A 449 61.52 2.36 8.74
N ASP A 450 61.72 3.24 9.72
CA ASP A 450 60.73 3.55 10.74
C ASP A 450 59.79 4.68 10.29
N PHE A 451 58.58 4.73 10.82
CA PHE A 451 57.60 5.77 10.44
C PHE A 451 58.03 7.20 10.82
N GLU A 452 58.91 7.33 11.81
CA GLU A 452 59.48 8.60 12.26
C GLU A 452 60.66 9.06 11.38
N ASP A 453 61.16 8.20 10.50
CA ASP A 453 62.21 8.55 9.56
C ASP A 453 61.71 9.55 8.51
N TYR A 454 62.63 10.36 8.01
CA TYR A 454 62.36 11.33 6.96
C TYR A 454 62.70 10.76 5.59
N VAL A 455 61.95 11.19 4.57
CA VAL A 455 62.13 10.77 3.17
C VAL A 455 63.52 11.17 2.63
N ASN A 456 64.20 12.15 3.23
CA ASN A 456 65.59 12.46 2.87
C ASN A 456 66.57 11.29 3.15
N LYS A 457 66.30 10.37 4.09
CA LYS A 457 67.12 9.17 4.32
C LYS A 457 67.14 8.23 3.10
N ILE A 458 66.17 8.37 2.21
CA ILE A 458 66.09 7.64 0.95
C ILE A 458 67.12 8.17 -0.08
N GLN A 459 67.51 9.46 0.01
CA GLN A 459 68.36 10.11 -0.98
C GLN A 459 69.84 9.72 -0.93
N ASP A 460 70.36 9.34 0.24
CA ASP A 460 71.79 9.01 0.39
C ASP A 460 72.16 7.65 -0.21
N GLY A 461 71.18 6.89 -0.71
CA GLY A 461 71.38 5.62 -1.38
C GLY A 461 70.95 5.65 -2.85
N ASN A 462 71.76 5.08 -3.74
CA ASN A 462 71.45 4.91 -5.17
C ASN A 462 70.35 3.85 -5.38
N PHE A 463 69.13 4.10 -4.91
CA PHE A 463 68.01 3.16 -5.01
C PHE A 463 66.95 3.71 -5.98
N GLN A 464 66.59 2.91 -6.99
CA GLN A 464 65.58 3.27 -7.98
C GLN A 464 64.14 3.16 -7.45
N PHE A 465 63.92 2.33 -6.41
CA PHE A 465 62.58 2.07 -5.86
C PHE A 465 62.61 1.94 -4.34
N LEU A 466 61.64 2.56 -3.67
CA LEU A 466 61.29 2.26 -2.28
C LEU A 466 60.41 1.00 -2.24
N GLN A 467 60.77 0.01 -1.43
CA GLN A 467 59.98 -1.23 -1.30
C GLN A 467 58.97 -1.08 -0.17
N VAL A 468 57.72 -1.45 -0.44
CA VAL A 468 56.63 -1.45 0.54
C VAL A 468 56.07 -2.86 0.66
N TYR A 469 55.97 -3.33 1.90
CA TYR A 469 55.43 -4.63 2.24
C TYR A 469 54.15 -4.46 3.03
N LEU A 470 53.16 -5.28 2.71
CA LEU A 470 52.05 -5.55 3.61
C LEU A 470 52.54 -6.54 4.66
N LEU A 471 52.08 -6.44 5.91
CA LEU A 471 52.30 -7.51 6.89
C LEU A 471 51.90 -8.86 6.28
N GLU A 472 52.86 -9.78 6.16
CA GLU A 472 52.65 -11.10 5.55
C GLU A 472 51.59 -11.92 6.30
N THR A 473 51.42 -11.66 7.60
CA THR A 473 50.42 -12.28 8.46
C THR A 473 49.44 -11.22 8.99
N ILE A 474 48.15 -11.53 8.91
CA ILE A 474 47.08 -10.71 9.47
C ILE A 474 46.27 -11.53 10.48
N ASP A 475 45.73 -10.88 11.51
CA ASP A 475 44.78 -11.51 12.42
C ASP A 475 43.36 -11.27 11.91
N ILE A 476 42.51 -12.28 11.80
CA ILE A 476 41.13 -12.12 11.33
C ILE A 476 40.15 -12.81 12.28
N TYR A 477 38.92 -12.31 12.35
CA TYR A 477 37.84 -12.93 13.10
C TYR A 477 37.01 -13.83 12.20
N ILE A 478 36.73 -15.06 12.63
CA ILE A 478 35.77 -15.96 11.97
C ILE A 478 34.55 -16.16 12.88
N GLN A 479 33.35 -16.00 12.31
CA GLN A 479 32.08 -16.06 13.03
C GLN A 479 31.00 -16.87 12.27
N ASN A 480 30.23 -17.70 12.99
CA ASN A 480 29.15 -18.54 12.44
C ASN A 480 27.82 -17.76 12.35
N LEU A 481 27.11 -17.84 11.21
CA LEU A 481 25.92 -17.01 10.90
C LEU A 481 24.55 -17.40 11.48
N PRO A 482 24.23 -18.65 11.92
CA PRO A 482 22.90 -18.95 12.45
C PRO A 482 22.75 -18.78 13.97
N ASN A 483 23.84 -18.55 14.71
CA ASN A 483 23.77 -18.30 16.14
C ASN A 483 24.30 -16.89 16.45
N ASN A 484 23.49 -16.08 17.14
CA ASN A 484 23.95 -14.94 17.94
C ASN A 484 24.89 -15.38 19.10
N SER A 485 25.77 -16.36 18.87
CA SER A 485 26.85 -16.66 19.78
C SER A 485 27.90 -15.57 19.62
N ASN A 486 28.14 -14.80 20.68
CA ASN A 486 29.19 -13.80 20.77
C ASN A 486 30.63 -14.35 20.60
N SER A 487 30.82 -15.61 20.20
CA SER A 487 32.13 -16.23 20.03
C SER A 487 32.72 -15.89 18.65
N LYS A 488 33.44 -14.76 18.56
CA LYS A 488 34.36 -14.50 17.46
C LYS A 488 35.66 -15.26 17.72
N LYS A 489 36.10 -16.11 16.79
CA LYS A 489 37.41 -16.76 16.87
C LYS A 489 38.44 -15.91 16.13
N LEU A 490 39.43 -15.38 16.86
CA LEU A 490 40.59 -14.72 16.24
C LEU A 490 41.56 -15.79 15.75
N ILE A 491 42.02 -15.66 14.51
CA ILE A 491 43.03 -16.53 13.90
C ILE A 491 44.06 -15.66 13.18
N THR A 492 45.30 -16.14 13.09
CA THR A 492 46.35 -15.49 12.31
C THR A 492 46.50 -16.27 11.00
N VAL A 493 46.42 -15.57 9.86
CA VAL A 493 46.54 -16.15 8.51
C VAL A 493 47.63 -15.42 7.73
N ARG A 494 48.28 -16.09 6.78
CA ARG A 494 49.12 -15.41 5.82
C ARG A 494 48.27 -14.83 4.70
N LEU A 495 48.70 -13.68 4.18
CA LEU A 495 48.08 -12.99 3.06
C LEU A 495 47.98 -13.89 1.80
N GLU A 496 48.94 -14.81 1.63
CA GLU A 496 48.99 -15.76 0.52
C GLU A 496 48.24 -17.08 0.79
N ASP A 497 47.74 -17.31 2.01
CA ASP A 497 46.97 -18.51 2.31
C ASP A 497 45.64 -18.49 1.54
N LYS A 498 45.22 -19.65 1.02
CA LYS A 498 43.89 -19.80 0.43
C LYS A 498 42.83 -20.00 1.50
N LEU A 499 41.65 -19.42 1.29
CA LEU A 499 40.54 -19.57 2.23
C LEU A 499 40.16 -21.04 2.49
N ARG A 500 40.25 -21.90 1.47
CA ARG A 500 40.04 -23.35 1.57
C ARG A 500 40.97 -24.02 2.59
N ASP A 501 42.24 -23.64 2.62
CA ASP A 501 43.23 -24.30 3.47
C ASP A 501 43.05 -23.90 4.94
N VAL A 502 42.72 -22.63 5.17
CA VAL A 502 42.34 -22.13 6.51
C VAL A 502 41.03 -22.75 6.99
N ALA A 503 40.03 -22.88 6.11
CA ALA A 503 38.76 -23.54 6.44
C ALA A 503 38.94 -25.00 6.85
N LYS A 504 39.80 -25.74 6.13
CA LYS A 504 40.18 -27.12 6.47
C LYS A 504 40.88 -27.20 7.82
N GLN A 505 41.86 -26.33 8.09
CA GLN A 505 42.55 -26.30 9.38
C GLN A 505 41.60 -26.06 10.56
N LEU A 506 40.52 -25.31 10.33
CA LEU A 506 39.52 -24.99 11.35
C LEU A 506 38.36 -25.98 11.42
N ASN A 507 38.36 -27.05 10.60
CA ASN A 507 37.25 -27.99 10.44
C ASN A 507 35.90 -27.28 10.16
N ILE A 508 35.94 -26.25 9.31
CA ILE A 508 34.75 -25.51 8.86
C ILE A 508 34.36 -26.01 7.47
N GLN A 509 33.15 -26.55 7.36
CA GLN A 509 32.50 -26.82 6.08
C GLN A 509 31.33 -25.84 5.93
N GLY A 510 31.30 -25.10 4.82
CA GLY A 510 30.30 -24.05 4.63
C GLY A 510 30.65 -23.03 3.56
N SER A 511 29.71 -22.12 3.32
CA SER A 511 29.93 -20.94 2.49
C SER A 511 30.46 -19.78 3.33
N PHE A 512 31.37 -18.97 2.78
CA PHE A 512 31.98 -17.84 3.48
C PHE A 512 31.48 -16.52 2.89
N LYS A 513 31.27 -15.52 3.77
CA LYS A 513 30.78 -14.20 3.40
C LYS A 513 31.60 -13.08 4.04
N LYS A 514 31.77 -11.98 3.30
CA LYS A 514 32.30 -10.70 3.78
C LYS A 514 31.44 -9.57 3.20
N ASN A 515 30.99 -8.64 4.05
CA ASN A 515 30.14 -7.50 3.66
C ASN A 515 28.90 -7.92 2.82
N GLY A 516 28.33 -9.09 3.11
CA GLY A 516 27.17 -9.63 2.39
C GLY A 516 27.50 -10.38 1.08
N GLN A 517 28.75 -10.37 0.62
CA GLN A 517 29.19 -11.07 -0.60
C GLN A 517 29.83 -12.42 -0.28
N TYR A 518 29.59 -13.42 -1.13
CA TYR A 518 30.21 -14.74 -1.04
C TYR A 518 31.68 -14.70 -1.49
N LEU A 519 32.56 -15.37 -0.73
CA LEU A 519 34.00 -15.44 -1.03
C LEU A 519 34.36 -16.73 -1.78
N GLY A 520 35.28 -16.64 -2.75
CA GLY A 520 35.82 -17.82 -3.43
C GLY A 520 36.79 -18.58 -2.52
N LEU A 521 36.64 -19.91 -2.44
CA LEU A 521 37.47 -20.76 -1.58
C LEU A 521 38.93 -20.88 -2.07
N ASP A 522 39.17 -20.72 -3.37
CA ASP A 522 40.51 -20.89 -3.97
C ASP A 522 41.32 -19.60 -4.07
N GLU A 523 40.74 -18.48 -3.63
CA GLU A 523 41.36 -17.16 -3.62
C GLU A 523 42.20 -16.97 -2.35
N THR A 524 43.30 -16.23 -2.47
CA THR A 524 44.15 -15.86 -1.31
C THR A 524 43.53 -14.71 -0.53
N PHE A 525 43.91 -14.52 0.75
CA PHE A 525 43.41 -13.38 1.53
C PHE A 525 43.73 -12.02 0.91
N VAL A 526 44.83 -11.89 0.15
CA VAL A 526 45.14 -10.70 -0.64
C VAL A 526 44.13 -10.50 -1.78
N GLN A 527 43.81 -11.56 -2.53
CA GLN A 527 42.85 -11.51 -3.63
C GLN A 527 41.43 -11.20 -3.12
N LEU A 528 41.07 -11.77 -1.98
CA LEU A 528 39.83 -11.51 -1.25
C LEU A 528 39.79 -10.13 -0.57
N GLN A 529 40.88 -9.36 -0.68
CA GLN A 529 41.08 -8.06 -0.04
C GLN A 529 40.78 -8.08 1.45
N VAL A 530 41.10 -9.17 2.16
CA VAL A 530 40.86 -9.30 3.60
C VAL A 530 41.97 -8.60 4.37
N PHE A 531 41.59 -7.76 5.32
CA PHE A 531 42.54 -6.94 6.07
C PHE A 531 42.60 -7.33 7.55
N ASN A 532 43.62 -6.82 8.23
CA ASN A 532 43.85 -7.10 9.64
C ASN A 532 42.64 -6.72 10.53
N LYS A 533 42.26 -7.62 11.42
CA LYS A 533 41.11 -7.61 12.33
C LYS A 533 39.73 -7.60 11.66
N GLU A 534 39.66 -7.92 10.37
CA GLU A 534 38.38 -8.01 9.67
C GLU A 534 37.61 -9.29 10.07
N THR A 535 36.28 -9.27 9.94
CA THR A 535 35.42 -10.42 10.27
C THR A 535 34.93 -11.12 9.00
N ILE A 536 35.25 -12.40 8.87
CA ILE A 536 34.68 -13.30 7.86
C ILE A 536 33.58 -14.12 8.52
N PHE A 537 32.43 -14.15 7.88
CA PHE A 537 31.29 -14.94 8.33
C PHE A 537 31.24 -16.27 7.57
N TYR A 538 30.78 -17.34 8.21
CA TYR A 538 30.55 -18.61 7.53
C TYR A 538 29.21 -19.21 7.93
N ASP A 539 28.61 -19.96 7.01
CA ASP A 539 27.37 -20.69 7.22
C ASP A 539 27.62 -22.19 7.01
N LYS A 540 27.36 -23.00 8.04
CA LYS A 540 27.54 -24.46 8.01
C LYS A 540 26.49 -25.19 7.19
N THR A 541 25.45 -24.51 6.72
CA THR A 541 24.45 -25.12 5.87
C THR A 541 25.02 -25.29 4.44
N THR A 542 25.05 -26.54 3.98
CA THR A 542 25.42 -26.90 2.60
C THR A 542 24.61 -26.08 1.60
N PRO A 543 25.23 -25.51 0.55
CA PRO A 543 24.47 -24.78 -0.46
C PRO A 543 23.76 -25.77 -1.38
N ASN A 544 22.43 -25.69 -1.45
CA ASN A 544 21.67 -26.18 -2.59
C ASN A 544 21.76 -25.08 -3.67
N PRO A 545 22.29 -25.33 -4.89
CA PRO A 545 22.60 -24.24 -5.83
C PRO A 545 21.40 -23.55 -6.49
N ASP A 546 20.15 -23.95 -6.22
CA ASP A 546 18.97 -23.49 -6.98
C ASP A 546 17.86 -22.83 -6.13
N GLU A 547 18.17 -22.32 -4.95
CA GLU A 547 17.19 -21.58 -4.15
C GLU A 547 17.56 -20.09 -4.02
N GLU A 548 16.95 -19.26 -4.86
CA GLU A 548 16.70 -17.85 -4.53
C GLU A 548 15.83 -17.81 -3.27
N VAL A 549 16.43 -17.55 -2.11
CA VAL A 549 15.67 -17.25 -0.89
C VAL A 549 15.97 -15.84 -0.42
N CYS A 550 14.87 -15.08 -0.41
CA CYS A 550 14.60 -13.85 0.30
C CYS A 550 15.39 -13.72 1.61
N VAL A 551 16.05 -12.58 1.73
CA VAL A 551 16.65 -12.09 2.98
C VAL A 551 15.55 -11.87 4.03
N PRO A 552 15.62 -12.46 5.25
CA PRO A 552 14.85 -11.98 6.37
C PRO A 552 15.54 -10.73 6.93
N ILE A 553 14.82 -9.61 6.92
CA ILE A 553 15.26 -8.36 7.55
C ILE A 553 15.07 -8.50 9.08
N PRO A 554 16.07 -8.16 9.91
CA PRO A 554 15.91 -8.15 11.36
C PRO A 554 14.96 -7.03 11.79
N PHE A 555 13.98 -7.37 12.63
CA PHE A 555 13.00 -6.44 13.18
C PHE A 555 13.65 -5.52 14.22
N THR A 556 13.93 -4.28 13.82
CA THR A 556 14.24 -3.18 14.75
C THR A 556 13.35 -1.99 14.44
N ASN A 557 12.06 -2.08 14.79
CA ASN A 557 11.24 -0.97 15.29
C ASN A 557 9.86 -1.48 15.73
N SER A 558 9.60 -1.30 17.02
CA SER A 558 8.62 -1.98 17.86
C SER A 558 7.22 -1.33 17.80
N SER A 559 6.58 -1.37 16.63
CA SER A 559 5.14 -1.09 16.53
C SER A 559 4.40 -2.07 15.62
N VAL A 560 3.28 -2.61 16.10
CA VAL A 560 2.34 -3.43 15.31
C VAL A 560 1.14 -2.57 14.91
N ILE A 561 0.72 -2.69 13.65
CA ILE A 561 -0.53 -2.11 13.17
C ILE A 561 -1.67 -3.09 13.50
N VAL A 562 -2.68 -2.63 14.22
CA VAL A 562 -3.85 -3.47 14.57
C VAL A 562 -5.05 -2.99 13.77
N ASN A 563 -5.65 -3.92 13.02
CA ASN A 563 -6.96 -3.76 12.38
C ASN A 563 -8.00 -4.50 13.22
N ALA A 564 -8.73 -3.76 14.07
CA ALA A 564 -9.75 -4.31 14.94
C ALA A 564 -11.13 -4.22 14.30
N LYS A 565 -11.74 -5.37 13.98
CA LYS A 565 -13.13 -5.47 13.51
C LYS A 565 -14.09 -5.53 14.70
N ILE A 566 -15.13 -4.70 14.68
CA ILE A 566 -16.15 -4.66 15.73
C ILE A 566 -17.51 -4.49 15.05
N GLY A 567 -18.36 -5.51 15.15
CA GLY A 567 -19.55 -5.60 14.29
C GLY A 567 -19.18 -5.55 12.81
N GLY A 568 -19.67 -4.53 12.10
CA GLY A 568 -19.40 -4.28 10.67
C GLY A 568 -18.29 -3.26 10.39
N ALA A 569 -17.74 -2.58 11.40
CA ALA A 569 -16.73 -1.54 11.23
C ALA A 569 -15.31 -2.08 11.53
N ILE A 570 -14.30 -1.49 10.87
CA ILE A 570 -12.88 -1.82 11.08
C ILE A 570 -12.17 -0.56 11.59
N TYR A 571 -11.47 -0.69 12.72
CA TYR A 571 -10.71 0.36 13.37
C TYR A 571 -9.23 0.05 13.25
N LYS A 572 -8.45 0.99 12.70
CA LYS A 572 -7.01 0.82 12.49
C LYS A 572 -6.23 1.74 13.42
N PHE A 573 -5.33 1.18 14.21
CA PHE A 573 -4.45 1.97 15.09
C PHE A 573 -3.09 1.30 15.24
N LYS A 574 -2.08 2.12 15.55
CA LYS A 574 -0.69 1.69 15.72
C LYS A 574 -0.38 1.52 17.20
N LEU A 575 0.32 0.43 17.54
CA LEU A 575 0.52 0.06 18.93
C LEU A 575 1.96 -0.41 19.19
N ASN A 576 2.57 0.10 20.26
CA ASN A 576 3.93 -0.26 20.67
C ASN A 576 4.02 -1.72 21.18
N CYS A 577 5.04 -2.46 20.73
CA CYS A 577 5.13 -3.94 20.77
C CYS A 577 5.21 -4.64 22.14
N ASN A 578 4.94 -3.99 23.27
CA ASN A 578 5.01 -4.62 24.60
C ASN A 578 3.66 -4.53 25.35
N ILE A 579 2.59 -5.03 24.76
CA ILE A 579 1.29 -5.13 25.44
C ILE A 579 0.70 -6.54 25.33
N THR A 580 -0.11 -6.90 26.33
CA THR A 580 -0.90 -8.14 26.34
C THR A 580 -2.20 -7.98 25.55
N PHE A 581 -2.80 -9.09 25.10
CA PHE A 581 -4.10 -9.06 24.42
C PHE A 581 -5.21 -8.48 25.30
N LYS A 582 -5.12 -8.63 26.63
CA LYS A 582 -6.01 -7.95 27.60
C LYS A 582 -5.96 -6.42 27.47
N ASN A 583 -4.76 -5.86 27.35
CA ASN A 583 -4.57 -4.42 27.20
C ASN A 583 -4.97 -3.95 25.79
N LEU A 584 -4.74 -4.76 24.77
CA LEU A 584 -5.22 -4.51 23.41
C LEU A 584 -6.74 -4.41 23.38
N LYS A 585 -7.40 -5.42 23.94
CA LYS A 585 -8.86 -5.51 24.08
C LYS A 585 -9.43 -4.29 24.83
N LYS A 586 -8.79 -3.85 25.91
CA LYS A 586 -9.17 -2.63 26.65
C LYS A 586 -9.09 -1.38 25.78
N GLN A 587 -8.01 -1.21 25.00
CA GLN A 587 -7.85 -0.07 24.10
C GLN A 587 -8.90 -0.07 22.96
N ILE A 588 -9.14 -1.24 22.35
CA ILE A 588 -10.18 -1.41 21.32
C ILE A 588 -11.56 -1.04 21.91
N TYR A 589 -11.87 -1.52 23.11
CA TYR A 589 -13.14 -1.23 23.78
C TYR A 589 -13.32 0.27 24.08
N GLN A 590 -12.28 0.93 24.58
CA GLN A 590 -12.27 2.37 24.87
C GLN A 590 -12.45 3.22 23.61
N LEU A 591 -11.83 2.82 22.50
CA LEU A 591 -11.92 3.53 21.22
C LEU A 591 -13.33 3.49 20.61
N VAL A 592 -14.10 2.43 20.85
CA VAL A 592 -15.31 2.16 20.05
C VAL A 592 -16.62 2.42 20.80
N ILE A 593 -16.67 2.18 22.11
CA ILE A 593 -17.95 2.18 22.84
C ILE A 593 -18.16 3.46 23.67
N GLN A 594 -17.13 4.29 23.90
CA GLN A 594 -17.18 5.45 24.82
C GLN A 594 -17.85 5.11 26.18
N GLY A 595 -17.76 3.85 26.63
CA GLY A 595 -18.57 3.29 27.72
C GLY A 595 -17.78 2.84 28.95
N ARG A 596 -18.49 2.53 30.04
CA ARG A 596 -17.94 2.11 31.34
C ARG A 596 -17.13 0.80 31.19
N LEU A 597 -15.86 0.83 31.59
CA LEU A 597 -14.90 -0.29 31.51
C LEU A 597 -15.34 -1.57 32.24
N GLU A 598 -16.32 -1.47 33.14
CA GLU A 598 -16.89 -2.56 33.93
C GLU A 598 -17.43 -3.72 33.07
N GLN A 599 -17.84 -3.44 31.82
CA GLN A 599 -18.42 -4.44 30.90
C GLN A 599 -17.40 -5.13 29.97
N LEU A 600 -16.09 -4.84 30.10
CA LEU A 600 -15.04 -5.41 29.24
C LEU A 600 -14.99 -6.95 29.28
N HIS A 601 -15.41 -7.55 30.40
CA HIS A 601 -15.43 -9.00 30.62
C HIS A 601 -16.45 -9.75 29.73
N LEU A 602 -17.44 -9.04 29.18
CA LEU A 602 -18.47 -9.59 28.29
C LEU A 602 -18.00 -9.78 26.85
N TYR A 603 -16.77 -9.38 26.53
CA TYR A 603 -16.21 -9.44 25.17
C TYR A 603 -15.01 -10.38 25.12
N SER A 604 -14.70 -10.88 23.92
CA SER A 604 -13.52 -11.68 23.61
C SER A 604 -12.84 -11.16 22.35
N LEU A 605 -11.51 -11.28 22.31
CA LEU A 605 -10.69 -10.86 21.18
C LEU A 605 -10.33 -12.09 20.35
N TYR A 606 -10.60 -12.05 19.06
CA TYR A 606 -10.31 -13.12 18.13
C TYR A 606 -9.23 -12.69 17.14
N TYR A 607 -8.37 -13.62 16.72
CA TYR A 607 -7.51 -13.48 15.55
C TYR A 607 -7.92 -14.58 14.56
N GLU A 608 -8.31 -14.18 13.35
CA GLU A 608 -9.03 -15.06 12.41
C GLU A 608 -10.28 -15.63 13.11
N ASP A 609 -10.30 -16.93 13.41
CA ASP A 609 -11.40 -17.60 14.12
C ASP A 609 -11.03 -18.11 15.52
N GLN A 610 -9.81 -17.85 15.99
CA GLN A 610 -9.33 -18.30 17.30
C GLN A 610 -9.46 -17.21 18.37
N GLU A 611 -9.99 -17.57 19.53
CA GLU A 611 -10.01 -16.68 20.70
C GLU A 611 -8.59 -16.52 21.26
N LEU A 612 -8.15 -15.27 21.42
CA LEU A 612 -6.84 -14.94 21.93
C LEU A 612 -6.84 -14.98 23.47
N ASN A 613 -5.80 -15.58 24.05
CA ASN A 613 -5.60 -15.60 25.49
C ASN A 613 -5.14 -14.21 25.98
N ASP A 614 -5.88 -13.62 26.93
CA ASP A 614 -5.65 -12.28 27.47
C ASP A 614 -4.21 -12.04 27.98
N ASP A 615 -3.50 -13.09 28.41
CA ASP A 615 -2.14 -13.00 28.97
C ASP A 615 -1.00 -13.05 27.94
N HIS A 616 -1.28 -13.39 26.67
CA HIS A 616 -0.26 -13.44 25.63
C HIS A 616 0.08 -12.04 25.10
N LEU A 617 1.35 -11.87 24.70
CA LEU A 617 1.83 -10.64 24.05
C LEU A 617 1.39 -10.57 22.59
N VAL A 618 1.09 -9.36 22.13
CA VAL A 618 0.74 -9.09 20.73
C VAL A 618 1.85 -9.49 19.76
N THR A 619 3.12 -9.41 20.18
CA THR A 619 4.29 -9.82 19.39
C THR A 619 4.39 -11.32 19.13
N SER A 620 3.64 -12.15 19.86
CA SER A 620 3.61 -13.60 19.64
C SER A 620 3.03 -14.00 18.28
N LEU A 621 2.36 -13.07 17.58
CA LEU A 621 1.81 -13.28 16.24
C LEU A 621 2.84 -13.05 15.11
N GLU A 622 4.05 -12.59 15.43
CA GLU A 622 5.18 -12.38 14.49
C GLU A 622 4.81 -11.60 13.20
N LYS A 623 3.84 -10.70 13.28
CA LYS A 623 3.34 -9.89 12.16
C LYS A 623 3.42 -8.40 12.45
N ASN A 624 3.84 -7.63 11.43
CA ASN A 624 3.82 -6.16 11.46
C ASN A 624 2.41 -5.57 11.43
N GLU A 625 1.44 -6.34 10.92
CA GLU A 625 0.03 -5.98 10.88
C GLU A 625 -0.83 -7.19 11.28
N ILE A 626 -1.73 -6.99 12.26
CA ILE A 626 -2.63 -8.03 12.75
C ILE A 626 -4.09 -7.63 12.55
N TYR A 627 -4.93 -8.62 12.24
CA TYR A 627 -6.37 -8.46 12.07
C TYR A 627 -7.07 -9.18 13.21
N VAL A 628 -7.70 -8.42 14.09
CA VAL A 628 -8.36 -8.95 15.28
C VAL A 628 -9.84 -8.57 15.28
N GLN A 629 -10.69 -9.37 15.91
CA GLN A 629 -12.12 -9.10 16.01
C GLN A 629 -12.57 -9.08 17.47
N LEU A 630 -13.20 -7.99 17.91
CA LEU A 630 -13.83 -7.93 19.23
C LEU A 630 -15.29 -8.40 19.09
N LYS A 631 -15.62 -9.53 19.72
CA LYS A 631 -16.97 -10.09 19.72
C LYS A 631 -17.53 -10.09 21.14
N LEU A 632 -18.83 -9.89 21.30
CA LEU A 632 -19.51 -10.20 22.56
C LEU A 632 -19.39 -11.71 22.78
N LYS A 633 -18.99 -12.13 23.98
CA LYS A 633 -19.10 -13.54 24.38
C LYS A 633 -20.56 -13.91 24.20
N GLN A 634 -20.81 -14.88 23.33
CA GLN A 634 -22.15 -15.46 23.24
C GLN A 634 -22.41 -16.12 24.59
N ASN A 635 -23.15 -15.46 25.47
CA ASN A 635 -23.74 -16.16 26.59
C ASN A 635 -24.78 -17.10 26.00
N ILE A 636 -24.39 -18.38 26.03
CA ILE A 636 -25.19 -19.49 26.51
C ILE A 636 -26.36 -18.92 27.33
N PHE A 637 -27.53 -18.86 26.70
CA PHE A 637 -28.79 -19.00 27.41
C PHE A 637 -29.11 -20.49 27.49
#